data_AF-A0A7C2Y499-F1
#
_entry.id   AF-A0A7C2Y499-F1
#
_cell.length_a   1.000
_cell.length_b   1.000
_cell.length_c   1.000
_cell.angle_alpha   90.00
_cell.angle_beta   90.00
_cell.angle_gamma   90.00
#
_symmetry.space_group_name_H-M   'P 1'
#
loop_
_entity.id
_entity.type
_entity.pdbx_description
1 polymer ?
#
loop_
_entity_poly.entity_id
_entity_poly.type
_entity_poly.pdbx_seq_one_letter_code
_entity_poly.pdbx_strand_id
1 'polypeptide(L)'
;MKRKKTIYGLATLMVLVLFASLAFAQVPTAVVKIEGYSPQEIHDMGWTSPRSTGLSNVGVNQVVYLIGRDSLNAAVTTYAWSLAAKPAGSNAVLDSTNKKQTTFKPDVVGKFNVQLLITTAGGTSKARTVTINAAKFVGVGGMDGLPTDVAAGQCALCHSTNFNQWTKTGHSDMLKRGLNGTLSAGYREACIECHTTGYDKEANGNDGFDDVQAEVGWMFPPTLKAGNYDTLLVKYPKLAHRANIQCESCHGPGSAHLGNKENIAMSLDEAVCGYCHEEAPYHRRSTQWKSSLHAVGIASASTNVTSGCVKCHSGWAFIRRVDPIPNDKRPDRGFPQISCAVCHDQHRADLPSQVRNLDNVTLGDSVTVVNYGGLGKVCMQCHISRRDAEDYTSVASNLSAFFGPHYSNQADMLDGSNAIEYGIPIGTSGHKFAVQDACVTCHMQATPATGQASRDKVGEHTFAMKWDGGTPDNPADDVEHVAVCQTCHGPIKSFDDILAKADFDQDGTIEGTRLEIEGMIAKLDKLLPPRTSTTVVRQNFDWTLPGLSAAEVAKRKAYTKAWYNWRFVVEDGSNGVHNAGYSIALLQRAIASITTGDIGAGKIVSITDVPNDQGKQVRVAWSKFPGDGVSANPINGYSLWRRVDNNVAAGEITPVASKETMLALASAQNVGKRYRIAQAGTWDFVAWIPSAGYEFYSMVAPTLYDSTSKGIRWSVFFAAGHARGQLYETAPDSGYSVDNLKPAPPSNVVASILADNKVSLKWADPVDADFQYFAIYRSITAGFDPKGTQPLKTLTDVTYKDNDVVIGGKYYYRISTFDFAGNESAYSPEISAIITKVNERGGGVPTAYALSQNYPNPFNPETTIKYELPASGHVRLSIYTALGQEVRRVVDYTQPAAYHQVVWDGCDNAGNPMPSGLYFYRLETEKFTAVKKMVMMR
;
A
#
# COMPACT_ATOMS: atom_id res chain seq x y z
N MET A 1 13.97 -2.81 71.75
CA MET A 1 12.78 -1.97 71.99
C MET A 1 11.68 -2.37 71.00
N LYS A 2 10.60 -2.99 71.49
CA LYS A 2 9.45 -3.42 70.69
C LYS A 2 8.52 -2.23 70.42
N ARG A 3 8.13 -1.98 69.17
CA ARG A 3 6.87 -1.28 68.85
C ARG A 3 5.98 -2.23 68.06
N LYS A 4 4.89 -2.64 68.70
CA LYS A 4 3.83 -3.50 68.18
C LYS A 4 2.77 -2.63 67.48
N LYS A 5 2.21 -3.21 66.41
CA LYS A 5 0.92 -2.89 65.77
C LYS A 5 -0.20 -2.71 66.80
N THR A 6 -1.21 -1.90 66.46
CA THR A 6 -2.68 -2.13 66.57
C THR A 6 -3.40 -0.78 66.53
N ILE A 7 -4.30 -0.52 65.56
CA ILE A 7 -5.53 0.31 65.76
C ILE A 7 -6.64 -0.22 64.80
N TYR A 8 -7.70 -0.77 65.41
CA TYR A 8 -9.16 -0.70 65.15
C TYR A 8 -9.64 -0.19 63.77
N GLY A 9 -10.60 -0.78 63.04
CA GLY A 9 -11.84 -1.46 63.45
C GLY A 9 -12.97 -0.44 63.62
N LEU A 10 -13.89 -0.31 62.64
CA LEU A 10 -15.31 0.03 62.87
C LEU A 10 -16.12 0.02 61.56
N ALA A 11 -17.09 -0.89 61.52
CA ALA A 11 -18.23 -0.88 60.62
C ALA A 11 -19.30 0.12 61.09
N THR A 12 -20.25 0.41 60.19
CA THR A 12 -21.57 1.04 60.42
C THR A 12 -21.62 2.52 60.77
N LEU A 13 -21.99 3.37 59.79
CA LEU A 13 -23.25 4.09 59.86
C LEU A 13 -23.76 4.43 58.45
N MET A 14 -24.90 3.83 58.12
CA MET A 14 -25.73 4.12 56.97
C MET A 14 -26.34 5.51 57.17
N VAL A 15 -25.74 6.54 56.55
CA VAL A 15 -26.43 7.82 56.34
C VAL A 15 -26.83 7.83 54.87
N LEU A 16 -28.08 7.43 54.63
CA LEU A 16 -28.82 7.78 53.42
C LEU A 16 -28.85 9.31 53.33
N VAL A 17 -27.84 9.90 52.69
CA VAL A 17 -28.01 11.21 52.08
C VAL A 17 -28.84 10.95 50.83
N LEU A 18 -30.16 11.06 50.98
CA LEU A 18 -31.06 11.41 49.91
C LEU A 18 -30.57 12.76 49.34
N PHE A 19 -29.56 12.72 48.48
CA PHE A 19 -29.50 13.66 47.38
C PHE A 19 -30.66 13.26 46.48
N ALA A 20 -31.87 13.71 46.87
CA ALA A 20 -32.83 14.12 45.86
C ALA A 20 -32.06 15.12 45.01
N SER A 21 -31.53 14.66 43.88
CA SER A 21 -31.29 15.53 42.77
C SER A 21 -32.62 16.21 42.53
N LEU A 22 -32.77 17.42 43.07
CA LEU A 22 -33.65 18.42 42.50
C LEU A 22 -33.08 18.61 41.09
N ALA A 23 -33.46 17.70 40.19
CA ALA A 23 -33.50 17.98 38.78
C ALA A 23 -34.48 19.14 38.71
N PHE A 24 -33.96 20.37 38.80
CA PHE A 24 -34.72 21.55 38.44
C PHE A 24 -35.23 21.24 37.05
N ALA A 25 -36.53 20.95 36.93
CA ALA A 25 -37.14 20.66 35.67
C ALA A 25 -36.84 21.89 34.80
N GLN A 26 -35.97 21.71 33.80
CA GLN A 26 -35.60 22.83 32.94
C GLN A 26 -36.87 23.28 32.24
N VAL A 27 -37.17 24.57 32.38
CA VAL A 27 -38.27 25.19 31.65
C VAL A 27 -38.05 24.89 30.16
N PRO A 28 -39.05 24.33 29.46
CA PRO A 28 -38.87 23.94 28.07
C PRO A 28 -38.55 25.16 27.21
N THR A 29 -37.84 24.93 26.10
CA THR A 29 -37.50 25.98 25.15
C THR A 29 -38.17 25.68 23.82
N ALA A 30 -39.18 26.49 23.47
CA ALA A 30 -39.87 26.38 22.20
C ALA A 30 -38.94 26.65 21.02
N VAL A 31 -38.97 25.75 20.05
CA VAL A 31 -38.36 25.90 18.73
C VAL A 31 -39.48 25.87 17.70
N VAL A 32 -39.53 26.92 16.87
CA VAL A 32 -40.41 27.00 15.70
C VAL A 32 -39.55 26.77 14.46
N LYS A 33 -39.93 25.80 13.64
CA LYS A 33 -39.34 25.60 12.30
C LYS A 33 -40.42 25.90 11.26
N ILE A 34 -40.03 26.66 10.24
CA ILE A 34 -40.82 26.83 9.02
C ILE A 34 -40.50 25.60 8.17
N GLU A 35 -41.52 24.79 7.93
CA GLU A 35 -41.32 23.50 7.25
C GLU A 35 -41.55 23.68 5.76
N GLY A 36 -40.62 23.15 4.97
CA GLY A 36 -40.83 22.94 3.55
C GLY A 36 -41.26 21.50 3.31
N TYR A 37 -42.08 21.29 2.30
CA TYR A 37 -42.56 19.98 1.89
C TYR A 37 -42.51 19.90 0.37
N SER A 38 -41.91 18.82 -0.13
CA SER A 38 -41.88 18.53 -1.55
C SER A 38 -43.19 17.89 -2.05
N PRO A 39 -43.40 17.81 -3.38
CA PRO A 39 -44.53 17.08 -3.96
C PRO A 39 -44.66 15.64 -3.44
N GLN A 40 -43.55 14.91 -3.35
CA GLN A 40 -43.57 13.53 -2.85
C GLN A 40 -43.97 13.46 -1.37
N GLU A 41 -43.46 14.35 -0.52
CA GLU A 41 -43.79 14.33 0.91
C GLU A 41 -45.27 14.66 1.15
N ILE A 42 -45.80 15.65 0.43
CA ILE A 42 -47.23 15.99 0.46
C ILE A 42 -48.07 14.76 0.07
N HIS A 43 -47.68 14.09 -1.03
CA HIS A 43 -48.35 12.87 -1.48
C HIS A 43 -48.29 11.75 -0.42
N ASP A 44 -47.13 11.49 0.17
CA ASP A 44 -46.93 10.42 1.15
C ASP A 44 -47.68 10.67 2.46
N MET A 45 -47.89 11.94 2.81
CA MET A 45 -48.75 12.33 3.94
C MET A 45 -50.24 12.25 3.61
N GLY A 46 -50.62 12.02 2.34
CA GLY A 46 -52.00 12.05 1.88
C GLY A 46 -52.62 13.45 1.93
N TRP A 47 -51.79 14.49 1.87
CA TRP A 47 -52.25 15.87 1.92
C TRP A 47 -52.61 16.36 0.52
N THR A 48 -53.64 17.20 0.43
CA THR A 48 -53.99 17.94 -0.80
C THR A 48 -53.39 19.34 -0.80
N SER A 49 -52.56 19.67 0.18
CA SER A 49 -52.03 21.01 0.40
C SER A 49 -50.83 21.30 -0.51
N PRO A 50 -50.58 22.57 -0.90
CA PRO A 50 -49.52 22.87 -1.84
C PRO A 50 -48.14 22.71 -1.19
N ARG A 51 -47.17 22.32 -2.00
CA ARG A 51 -45.74 22.24 -1.65
C ARG A 51 -45.20 23.58 -1.13
N SER A 52 -44.11 23.53 -0.35
CA SER A 52 -43.49 24.69 0.29
C SER A 52 -41.98 24.58 0.30
N THR A 53 -41.27 25.69 0.10
CA THR A 53 -39.81 25.76 0.21
C THR A 53 -39.31 25.88 1.66
N GLY A 54 -40.20 26.14 2.62
CA GLY A 54 -39.83 26.36 4.03
C GLY A 54 -39.13 27.70 4.30
N LEU A 55 -39.15 28.62 3.34
CA LEU A 55 -38.53 29.94 3.48
C LEU A 55 -39.34 30.87 4.38
N SER A 56 -38.65 31.83 5.01
CA SER A 56 -39.30 32.87 5.81
C SER A 56 -39.95 33.96 4.97
N ASN A 57 -39.60 34.11 3.70
CA ASN A 57 -40.30 34.99 2.77
C ASN A 57 -41.09 34.17 1.75
N VAL A 58 -42.38 34.45 1.66
CA VAL A 58 -43.35 33.64 0.92
C VAL A 58 -44.26 34.54 0.09
N GLY A 59 -44.83 33.99 -0.96
CA GLY A 59 -45.82 34.67 -1.79
C GLY A 59 -47.08 34.99 -0.98
N VAL A 60 -47.73 36.09 -1.31
CA VAL A 60 -49.08 36.36 -0.82
C VAL A 60 -49.98 35.16 -1.13
N ASN A 61 -50.81 34.75 -0.20
CA ASN A 61 -51.68 33.56 -0.25
C ASN A 61 -50.98 32.19 -0.39
N GLN A 62 -49.65 32.13 -0.39
CA GLN A 62 -48.94 30.84 -0.32
C GLN A 62 -49.03 30.26 1.10
N VAL A 63 -49.21 28.95 1.20
CA VAL A 63 -49.30 28.28 2.50
C VAL A 63 -47.94 28.31 3.21
N VAL A 64 -47.97 28.56 4.52
CA VAL A 64 -46.80 28.47 5.40
C VAL A 64 -47.03 27.32 6.36
N TYR A 65 -46.12 26.35 6.40
CA TYR A 65 -46.16 25.27 7.39
C TYR A 65 -45.24 25.58 8.57
N LEU A 66 -45.76 25.38 9.77
CA LEU A 66 -45.03 25.63 11.00
C LEU A 66 -45.10 24.40 11.90
N ILE A 67 -43.95 23.99 12.43
CA ILE A 67 -43.85 22.92 13.42
C ILE A 67 -43.21 23.43 14.71
N GLY A 68 -43.82 23.05 15.82
CA GLY A 68 -43.36 23.37 17.16
C GLY A 68 -42.73 22.15 17.84
N ARG A 69 -41.61 22.35 18.53
CA ARG A 69 -41.01 21.34 19.41
C ARG A 69 -40.28 21.97 20.59
N ASP A 70 -39.98 21.16 21.59
CA ASP A 70 -38.99 21.50 22.60
C ASP A 70 -37.57 21.32 22.05
N SER A 71 -36.64 22.19 22.44
CA SER A 71 -35.24 22.15 21.98
C SER A 71 -34.50 20.88 22.39
N LEU A 72 -34.92 20.21 23.46
CA LEU A 72 -34.37 18.95 23.95
C LEU A 72 -35.27 17.76 23.54
N ASN A 73 -36.23 17.98 22.64
CA ASN A 73 -37.24 17.02 22.23
C ASN A 73 -38.04 16.43 23.42
N ALA A 74 -38.19 17.17 24.51
CA ALA A 74 -39.09 16.75 25.59
C ALA A 74 -40.54 16.64 25.07
N ALA A 75 -41.30 15.70 25.64
CA ALA A 75 -42.70 15.49 25.27
C ALA A 75 -43.53 16.76 25.59
N VAL A 76 -44.12 17.35 24.55
CA VAL A 76 -44.96 18.54 24.64
C VAL A 76 -46.40 18.11 24.88
N THR A 77 -47.00 18.61 25.96
CA THR A 77 -48.39 18.34 26.34
C THR A 77 -49.36 19.37 25.77
N THR A 78 -48.90 20.60 25.53
CA THR A 78 -49.74 21.67 24.96
C THR A 78 -48.93 22.56 24.04
N TYR A 79 -49.56 22.93 22.92
CA TYR A 79 -49.10 23.95 21.99
C TYR A 79 -50.03 25.15 22.09
N ALA A 80 -49.49 26.36 22.03
CA ALA A 80 -50.27 27.59 21.97
C ALA A 80 -49.65 28.53 20.93
N TRP A 81 -50.24 28.53 19.73
CA TRP A 81 -49.84 29.39 18.62
C TRP A 81 -50.68 30.66 18.55
N SER A 82 -50.07 31.76 18.15
CA SER A 82 -50.78 33.02 17.87
C SER A 82 -50.09 33.82 16.76
N LEU A 83 -50.86 34.65 16.06
CA LEU A 83 -50.34 35.72 15.20
C LEU A 83 -50.18 36.98 16.06
N ALA A 84 -48.99 37.17 16.63
CA ALA A 84 -48.70 38.27 17.56
C ALA A 84 -48.68 39.64 16.87
N ALA A 85 -48.36 39.68 15.57
CA ALA A 85 -48.51 40.87 14.74
C ALA A 85 -48.81 40.45 13.30
N LYS A 86 -49.66 41.22 12.62
CA LYS A 86 -49.96 41.09 11.19
C LYS A 86 -50.00 42.49 10.53
N PRO A 87 -49.75 42.60 9.22
CA PRO A 87 -49.85 43.88 8.52
C PRO A 87 -51.27 44.44 8.54
N ALA A 88 -51.40 45.76 8.40
CA ALA A 88 -52.70 46.41 8.32
C ALA A 88 -53.52 45.87 7.14
N GLY A 89 -54.82 45.60 7.38
CA GLY A 89 -55.72 45.02 6.37
C GLY A 89 -55.67 43.50 6.24
N SER A 90 -54.76 42.81 6.94
CA SER A 90 -54.69 41.35 6.94
C SER A 90 -55.84 40.68 7.71
N ASN A 91 -56.44 39.66 7.12
CA ASN A 91 -57.40 38.73 7.67
C ASN A 91 -56.83 37.32 7.90
N ALA A 92 -55.52 37.12 7.72
CA ALA A 92 -54.87 35.84 7.92
C ALA A 92 -55.14 35.26 9.33
N VAL A 93 -55.37 33.94 9.37
CA VAL A 93 -55.61 33.15 10.57
C VAL A 93 -54.81 31.85 10.52
N LEU A 94 -54.44 31.35 11.69
CA LEU A 94 -53.81 30.03 11.82
C LEU A 94 -54.87 28.93 11.68
N ASP A 95 -54.55 27.87 10.94
CA ASP A 95 -55.38 26.67 10.78
C ASP A 95 -55.66 26.00 12.14
N SER A 96 -54.65 25.96 13.01
CA SER A 96 -54.84 25.52 14.39
C SER A 96 -53.96 26.30 15.37
N THR A 97 -54.42 26.44 16.61
CA THR A 97 -53.67 27.14 17.65
C THR A 97 -53.11 26.19 18.71
N ASN A 98 -53.48 24.91 18.69
CA ASN A 98 -53.22 23.96 19.77
C ASN A 98 -52.59 22.63 19.33
N LYS A 99 -52.19 22.51 18.06
CA LYS A 99 -51.52 21.32 17.53
C LYS A 99 -50.01 21.53 17.41
N LYS A 100 -49.27 20.43 17.31
CA LYS A 100 -47.83 20.42 17.04
C LYS A 100 -47.47 21.15 15.75
N GLN A 101 -48.28 20.96 14.73
CA GLN A 101 -48.16 21.60 13.42
C GLN A 101 -49.35 22.53 13.20
N THR A 102 -49.09 23.67 12.58
CA THR A 102 -50.13 24.61 12.14
C THR A 102 -49.74 25.21 10.80
N THR A 103 -50.70 25.77 10.08
CA THR A 103 -50.47 26.48 8.83
C THR A 103 -51.19 27.82 8.82
N PHE A 104 -50.79 28.72 7.93
CA PHE A 104 -51.60 29.89 7.55
C PHE A 104 -51.22 30.36 6.16
N LYS A 105 -52.08 31.19 5.57
CA LYS A 105 -51.81 31.90 4.30
C LYS A 105 -51.70 33.39 4.61
N PRO A 106 -50.55 34.06 4.37
CA PRO A 106 -50.43 35.49 4.54
C PRO A 106 -51.09 36.20 3.36
N ASP A 107 -52.09 37.03 3.63
CA ASP A 107 -53.02 37.54 2.60
C ASP A 107 -52.69 38.95 2.09
N VAL A 108 -51.69 39.60 2.68
CA VAL A 108 -51.22 40.95 2.29
C VAL A 108 -49.70 41.03 2.38
N VAL A 109 -49.09 41.90 1.58
CA VAL A 109 -47.64 42.16 1.64
C VAL A 109 -47.26 42.73 3.01
N GLY A 110 -46.25 42.16 3.65
CA GLY A 110 -45.71 42.62 4.92
C GLY A 110 -45.28 41.50 5.89
N LYS A 111 -44.89 41.90 7.10
CA LYS A 111 -44.38 40.99 8.13
C LYS A 111 -45.50 40.43 9.02
N PHE A 112 -45.51 39.11 9.17
CA PHE A 112 -46.36 38.36 10.09
C PHE A 112 -45.48 37.75 11.20
N ASN A 113 -45.76 38.08 12.45
CA ASN A 113 -45.02 37.53 13.59
C ASN A 113 -45.84 36.41 14.22
N VAL A 114 -45.40 35.17 14.01
CA VAL A 114 -46.04 33.98 14.59
C VAL A 114 -45.34 33.63 15.90
N GLN A 115 -46.11 33.45 16.97
CA GLN A 115 -45.61 33.07 18.27
C GLN A 115 -46.03 31.66 18.65
N LEU A 116 -45.14 30.95 19.34
CA LEU A 116 -45.40 29.66 19.95
C LEU A 116 -45.03 29.69 21.44
N LEU A 117 -45.93 29.18 22.28
CA LEU A 117 -45.60 28.66 23.60
C LEU A 117 -45.83 27.15 23.61
N ILE A 118 -44.95 26.43 24.29
CA ILE A 118 -45.11 25.00 24.55
C ILE A 118 -45.17 24.73 26.05
N THR A 119 -45.92 23.72 26.45
CA THR A 119 -45.90 23.19 27.82
C THR A 119 -45.39 21.76 27.78
N THR A 120 -44.47 21.42 28.69
CA THR A 120 -43.99 20.06 28.95
C THR A 120 -44.20 19.73 30.43
N ALA A 121 -43.79 18.53 30.86
CA ALA A 121 -43.76 18.21 32.29
C ALA A 121 -42.90 19.19 33.12
N GLY A 122 -41.95 19.90 32.50
CA GLY A 122 -41.10 20.91 33.15
C GLY A 122 -41.67 22.33 33.20
N GLY A 123 -42.91 22.54 32.74
CA GLY A 123 -43.58 23.85 32.75
C GLY A 123 -43.82 24.42 31.36
N THR A 124 -44.08 25.72 31.27
CA THR A 124 -44.38 26.44 30.02
C THR A 124 -43.18 27.26 29.55
N SER A 125 -42.87 27.19 28.26
CA SER A 125 -41.76 27.92 27.65
C SER A 125 -42.01 29.43 27.63
N LYS A 126 -40.93 30.20 27.41
CA LYS A 126 -41.08 31.57 26.91
C LYS A 126 -41.66 31.53 25.49
N ALA A 127 -42.39 32.58 25.12
CA ALA A 127 -42.91 32.74 23.76
C ALA A 127 -41.74 32.84 22.76
N ARG A 128 -41.77 31.98 21.75
CA ARG A 128 -40.82 32.01 20.63
C ARG A 128 -41.51 32.61 19.41
N THR A 129 -40.96 33.70 18.89
CA THR A 129 -41.46 34.35 17.68
C THR A 129 -40.64 33.91 16.46
N VAL A 130 -41.32 33.64 15.35
CA VAL A 130 -40.76 33.61 13.99
C VAL A 130 -41.45 34.68 13.14
N THR A 131 -40.71 35.36 12.27
CA THR A 131 -41.27 36.36 11.36
C THR A 131 -41.34 35.79 9.96
N ILE A 132 -42.52 35.85 9.36
CA ILE A 132 -42.78 35.50 7.96
C ILE A 132 -42.98 36.80 7.18
N ASN A 133 -42.27 36.96 6.07
CA ASN A 133 -42.36 38.12 5.19
C ASN A 133 -43.14 37.77 3.92
N ALA A 134 -44.37 38.26 3.80
CA ALA A 134 -45.18 38.06 2.61
C ALA A 134 -44.83 39.13 1.56
N ALA A 135 -44.57 38.70 0.33
CA ALA A 135 -44.23 39.56 -0.79
C ALA A 135 -44.77 39.01 -2.12
N LYS A 136 -44.54 39.74 -3.20
CA LYS A 136 -44.90 39.36 -4.57
C LYS A 136 -43.65 38.99 -5.37
N PHE A 137 -43.79 38.06 -6.30
CA PHE A 137 -42.72 37.69 -7.22
C PHE A 137 -42.52 38.82 -8.24
N VAL A 138 -41.28 39.25 -8.44
CA VAL A 138 -40.92 40.37 -9.33
C VAL A 138 -40.03 39.97 -10.51
N GLY A 139 -39.48 38.76 -10.47
CA GLY A 139 -38.54 38.22 -11.43
C GLY A 139 -37.12 38.78 -11.25
N VAL A 140 -36.17 38.15 -11.94
CA VAL A 140 -34.74 38.50 -11.86
C VAL A 140 -34.41 39.80 -12.61
N GLY A 141 -35.11 40.08 -13.72
CA GLY A 141 -34.85 41.21 -14.61
C GLY A 141 -33.59 41.05 -15.47
N GLY A 142 -33.51 41.79 -16.59
CA GLY A 142 -32.30 41.87 -17.42
C GLY A 142 -31.95 40.61 -18.24
N MET A 143 -32.87 39.66 -18.36
CA MET A 143 -32.66 38.34 -18.97
C MET A 143 -33.28 38.24 -20.37
N ASP A 144 -32.64 37.51 -21.29
CA ASP A 144 -33.13 37.24 -22.65
C ASP A 144 -33.58 38.51 -23.42
N GLY A 145 -32.92 39.64 -23.18
CA GLY A 145 -33.23 40.93 -23.81
C GLY A 145 -34.37 41.71 -23.16
N LEU A 146 -34.96 41.22 -22.08
CA LEU A 146 -35.96 41.95 -21.30
C LEU A 146 -35.30 43.02 -20.41
N PRO A 147 -35.84 44.26 -20.35
CA PRO A 147 -35.28 45.32 -19.51
C PRO A 147 -35.48 45.02 -18.02
N THR A 148 -34.63 45.58 -17.17
CA THR A 148 -34.82 45.47 -15.72
C THR A 148 -35.82 46.53 -15.24
N ASP A 149 -36.79 46.12 -14.41
CA ASP A 149 -37.72 47.01 -13.73
C ASP A 149 -37.15 47.43 -12.37
N VAL A 150 -36.68 48.68 -12.31
CA VAL A 150 -36.13 49.31 -11.09
C VAL A 150 -37.18 49.43 -10.00
N ALA A 151 -38.44 49.76 -10.36
CA ALA A 151 -39.51 49.97 -9.41
C ALA A 151 -39.94 48.66 -8.74
N ALA A 152 -39.84 47.55 -9.47
CA ALA A 152 -40.10 46.22 -8.92
C ALA A 152 -38.95 45.67 -8.05
N GLY A 153 -37.76 46.30 -8.05
CA GLY A 153 -36.65 45.87 -7.22
C GLY A 153 -36.03 44.53 -7.62
N GLN A 154 -36.01 44.23 -8.92
CA GLN A 154 -35.54 42.96 -9.48
C GLN A 154 -34.06 42.66 -9.14
N CYS A 155 -33.73 41.38 -8.99
CA CYS A 155 -32.45 40.94 -8.41
C CYS A 155 -31.21 41.41 -9.20
N ALA A 156 -31.30 41.42 -10.54
CA ALA A 156 -30.20 41.80 -11.42
C ALA A 156 -29.74 43.27 -11.25
N LEU A 157 -30.59 44.14 -10.65
CA LEU A 157 -30.26 45.53 -10.37
C LEU A 157 -29.04 45.68 -9.45
N CYS A 158 -28.95 44.83 -8.42
CA CYS A 158 -27.92 44.94 -7.37
C CYS A 158 -26.99 43.72 -7.30
N HIS A 159 -27.40 42.57 -7.86
CA HIS A 159 -26.67 41.30 -7.76
C HIS A 159 -26.11 40.82 -9.11
N SER A 160 -25.57 41.74 -9.91
CA SER A 160 -25.09 41.47 -11.28
C SER A 160 -24.04 40.36 -11.36
N THR A 161 -23.15 40.23 -10.37
CA THR A 161 -22.12 39.15 -10.35
C THR A 161 -22.76 37.76 -10.34
N ASN A 162 -23.68 37.51 -9.41
CA ASN A 162 -24.37 36.21 -9.31
C ASN A 162 -25.30 36.00 -10.50
N PHE A 163 -26.01 37.04 -10.93
CA PHE A 163 -26.87 37.00 -12.11
C PHE A 163 -26.12 36.57 -13.38
N ASN A 164 -24.95 37.14 -13.64
CA ASN A 164 -24.17 36.86 -14.84
C ASN A 164 -23.63 35.42 -14.91
N GLN A 165 -23.44 34.77 -13.76
CA GLN A 165 -23.06 33.35 -13.71
C GLN A 165 -24.29 32.44 -13.74
N TRP A 166 -25.34 32.80 -13.00
CA TRP A 166 -26.58 32.04 -12.96
C TRP A 166 -27.26 31.92 -14.33
N THR A 167 -27.23 32.98 -15.16
CA THR A 167 -27.77 32.98 -16.54
C THR A 167 -27.12 31.96 -17.48
N LYS A 168 -26.05 31.29 -17.05
CA LYS A 168 -25.37 30.22 -17.79
C LYS A 168 -25.66 28.83 -17.24
N THR A 169 -26.47 28.73 -16.18
CA THR A 169 -26.84 27.47 -15.54
C THR A 169 -28.11 26.88 -16.17
N GLY A 170 -28.34 25.59 -15.99
CA GLY A 170 -29.54 24.92 -16.49
C GLY A 170 -30.85 25.38 -15.83
N HIS A 171 -30.80 26.05 -14.68
CA HIS A 171 -31.97 26.67 -14.06
C HIS A 171 -32.50 27.85 -14.87
N SER A 172 -31.59 28.58 -15.51
CA SER A 172 -31.90 29.81 -16.23
C SER A 172 -32.60 29.58 -17.58
N ASP A 173 -32.59 28.36 -18.12
CA ASP A 173 -33.10 28.07 -19.47
C ASP A 173 -34.04 26.86 -19.53
N MET A 174 -34.50 26.36 -18.38
CA MET A 174 -35.29 25.12 -18.31
C MET A 174 -36.62 25.22 -19.07
N LEU A 175 -37.39 26.29 -18.87
CA LEU A 175 -38.63 26.54 -19.61
C LEU A 175 -38.33 26.77 -21.09
N LYS A 176 -37.27 27.51 -21.41
CA LYS A 176 -36.84 27.77 -22.79
C LYS A 176 -36.58 26.47 -23.55
N ARG A 177 -35.79 25.56 -22.99
CA ARG A 177 -35.52 24.23 -23.58
C ARG A 177 -36.78 23.38 -23.66
N GLY A 178 -37.64 23.44 -22.64
CA GLY A 178 -38.94 22.78 -22.61
C GLY A 178 -39.87 23.21 -23.75
N LEU A 179 -40.17 24.51 -23.84
CA LEU A 179 -41.05 25.08 -24.86
C LEU A 179 -40.52 24.89 -26.28
N ASN A 180 -39.19 24.95 -26.45
CA ASN A 180 -38.55 24.74 -27.74
C ASN A 180 -38.42 23.27 -28.17
N GLY A 181 -38.81 22.32 -27.30
CA GLY A 181 -38.77 20.88 -27.59
C GLY A 181 -37.36 20.27 -27.53
N THR A 182 -36.38 20.96 -26.95
CA THR A 182 -34.99 20.48 -26.85
C THR A 182 -34.68 19.82 -25.51
N LEU A 183 -35.59 19.90 -24.53
CA LEU A 183 -35.40 19.30 -23.20
C LEU A 183 -35.76 17.81 -23.15
N SER A 184 -36.98 17.46 -23.56
CA SER A 184 -37.50 16.09 -23.53
C SER A 184 -38.80 16.01 -24.33
N ALA A 185 -39.06 14.86 -24.96
CA ALA A 185 -40.33 14.58 -25.65
C ALA A 185 -41.54 14.52 -24.69
N GLY A 186 -41.32 14.30 -23.38
CA GLY A 186 -42.38 14.22 -22.37
C GLY A 186 -42.76 15.54 -21.70
N TYR A 187 -42.15 16.65 -22.10
CA TYR A 187 -42.42 17.97 -21.54
C TYR A 187 -43.85 18.44 -21.86
N ARG A 188 -44.57 18.95 -20.88
CA ARG A 188 -45.99 19.33 -20.99
C ARG A 188 -46.33 20.46 -20.03
N GLU A 189 -47.55 20.97 -20.08
CA GLU A 189 -47.99 22.09 -19.22
C GLU A 189 -47.77 21.83 -17.73
N ALA A 190 -48.03 20.61 -17.25
CA ALA A 190 -47.77 20.24 -15.85
C ALA A 190 -46.31 20.46 -15.41
N CYS A 191 -45.35 20.53 -16.34
CA CYS A 191 -43.95 20.76 -16.02
C CYS A 191 -43.63 22.23 -15.69
N ILE A 192 -44.46 23.20 -16.11
CA ILE A 192 -44.15 24.62 -15.88
C ILE A 192 -44.17 24.98 -14.40
N GLU A 193 -44.92 24.22 -13.62
CA GLU A 193 -45.02 24.36 -12.18
C GLU A 193 -43.63 24.31 -11.51
N CYS A 194 -42.73 23.40 -11.91
CA CYS A 194 -41.35 23.33 -11.40
C CYS A 194 -40.34 24.15 -12.22
N HIS A 195 -40.73 24.63 -13.41
CA HIS A 195 -39.82 25.23 -14.38
C HIS A 195 -40.06 26.73 -14.59
N THR A 196 -40.82 27.35 -13.70
CA THR A 196 -41.11 28.79 -13.69
C THR A 196 -40.97 29.33 -12.28
N THR A 197 -41.09 30.65 -12.13
CA THR A 197 -40.90 31.34 -10.86
C THR A 197 -42.23 31.74 -10.25
N GLY A 198 -42.45 31.34 -8.99
CA GLY A 198 -43.62 31.73 -8.20
C GLY A 198 -44.91 30.99 -8.53
N TYR A 199 -44.86 29.93 -9.34
CA TYR A 199 -46.06 29.18 -9.72
C TYR A 199 -46.71 28.49 -8.52
N ASP A 200 -47.95 28.86 -8.21
CA ASP A 200 -48.79 28.22 -7.17
C ASP A 200 -50.27 28.51 -7.41
N LYS A 201 -50.97 27.57 -8.06
CA LYS A 201 -52.38 27.68 -8.45
C LYS A 201 -53.35 27.91 -7.29
N GLU A 202 -52.91 27.70 -6.05
CA GLU A 202 -53.73 27.91 -4.85
C GLU A 202 -53.45 29.25 -4.14
N ALA A 203 -52.54 30.07 -4.68
CA ALA A 203 -52.03 31.29 -4.08
C ALA A 203 -52.20 32.51 -4.99
N ASN A 204 -53.45 32.82 -5.36
CA ASN A 204 -53.78 33.96 -6.21
C ASN A 204 -53.27 35.29 -5.63
N GLY A 205 -52.67 36.14 -6.47
CA GLY A 205 -52.23 37.49 -6.11
C GLY A 205 -50.80 37.58 -5.57
N ASN A 206 -50.00 36.53 -5.73
CA ASN A 206 -48.57 36.51 -5.44
C ASN A 206 -47.70 37.05 -6.60
N ASP A 207 -48.29 37.34 -7.77
CA ASP A 207 -47.63 37.80 -9.01
C ASP A 207 -46.59 36.79 -9.56
N GLY A 208 -46.80 35.51 -9.26
CA GLY A 208 -46.07 34.36 -9.81
C GLY A 208 -46.42 34.09 -11.27
N PHE A 209 -45.78 33.07 -11.85
CA PHE A 209 -45.96 32.75 -13.27
C PHE A 209 -47.43 32.44 -13.62
N ASP A 210 -48.16 31.71 -12.78
CA ASP A 210 -49.55 31.33 -13.01
C ASP A 210 -50.52 32.51 -12.92
N ASP A 211 -50.32 33.41 -11.95
CA ASP A 211 -51.07 34.68 -11.84
C ASP A 211 -50.91 35.52 -13.11
N VAL A 212 -49.67 35.75 -13.53
CA VAL A 212 -49.37 36.56 -14.72
C VAL A 212 -49.83 35.84 -15.99
N GLN A 213 -49.75 34.50 -16.03
CA GLN A 213 -50.26 33.69 -17.13
C GLN A 213 -51.77 33.92 -17.32
N ALA A 214 -52.54 33.89 -16.23
CA ALA A 214 -53.97 34.14 -16.25
C ALA A 214 -54.28 35.60 -16.66
N GLU A 215 -53.52 36.56 -16.14
CA GLU A 215 -53.68 37.99 -16.47
C GLU A 215 -53.50 38.27 -17.96
N VAL A 216 -52.45 37.73 -18.58
CA VAL A 216 -52.11 38.02 -19.98
C VAL A 216 -52.76 37.05 -20.98
N GLY A 217 -53.50 36.04 -20.50
CA GLY A 217 -54.17 35.05 -21.32
C GLY A 217 -53.22 34.17 -22.13
N TRP A 218 -52.03 33.87 -21.61
CA TRP A 218 -51.10 32.96 -22.29
C TRP A 218 -51.55 31.51 -22.11
N MET A 219 -51.41 30.71 -23.17
CA MET A 219 -51.68 29.28 -23.16
C MET A 219 -50.42 28.50 -23.48
N PHE A 220 -50.25 27.36 -22.81
CA PHE A 220 -49.17 26.43 -23.11
C PHE A 220 -49.25 25.97 -24.58
N PRO A 221 -48.14 25.98 -25.34
CA PRO A 221 -48.19 25.65 -26.76
C PRO A 221 -48.55 24.18 -26.97
N PRO A 222 -49.49 23.86 -27.89
CA PRO A 222 -49.90 22.47 -28.15
C PRO A 222 -48.81 21.65 -28.86
N THR A 223 -47.79 22.29 -29.41
CA THR A 223 -46.65 21.64 -30.06
C THR A 223 -45.36 22.35 -29.67
N LEU A 224 -44.40 21.59 -29.13
CA LEU A 224 -43.08 22.07 -28.72
C LEU A 224 -42.16 22.16 -29.94
N LYS A 225 -41.64 23.35 -30.24
CA LYS A 225 -40.75 23.60 -31.37
C LYS A 225 -39.90 24.84 -31.15
N ALA A 226 -38.75 24.91 -31.82
CA ALA A 226 -37.90 26.08 -31.85
C ALA A 226 -38.72 27.36 -32.18
N GLY A 227 -38.47 28.44 -31.42
CA GLY A 227 -39.18 29.72 -31.54
C GLY A 227 -40.39 29.90 -30.62
N ASN A 228 -40.84 28.85 -29.92
CA ASN A 228 -41.94 28.98 -28.96
C ASN A 228 -41.59 29.90 -27.79
N TYR A 229 -40.38 29.77 -27.23
CA TYR A 229 -39.92 30.66 -26.17
C TYR A 229 -39.70 32.10 -26.66
N ASP A 230 -39.22 32.28 -27.88
CA ASP A 230 -39.06 33.63 -28.47
C ASP A 230 -40.42 34.32 -28.65
N THR A 231 -41.45 33.54 -28.97
CA THR A 231 -42.84 34.04 -29.02
C THR A 231 -43.34 34.49 -27.66
N LEU A 232 -43.00 33.76 -26.58
CA LEU A 232 -43.30 34.16 -25.20
C LEU A 232 -42.64 35.50 -24.85
N LEU A 233 -41.35 35.67 -25.18
CA LEU A 233 -40.60 36.90 -24.93
C LEU A 233 -41.24 38.12 -25.60
N VAL A 234 -41.59 38.00 -26.88
CA VAL A 234 -42.09 39.13 -27.68
C VAL A 234 -43.54 39.48 -27.36
N LYS A 235 -44.42 38.48 -27.24
CA LYS A 235 -45.86 38.71 -27.08
C LYS A 235 -46.29 38.89 -25.63
N TYR A 236 -45.57 38.29 -24.69
CA TYR A 236 -45.94 38.26 -23.28
C TYR A 236 -44.73 38.60 -22.38
N PRO A 237 -44.09 39.76 -22.56
CA PRO A 237 -42.87 40.12 -21.83
C PRO A 237 -43.06 40.12 -20.30
N LYS A 238 -44.25 40.50 -19.82
CA LYS A 238 -44.60 40.46 -18.39
C LYS A 238 -44.54 39.03 -17.83
N LEU A 239 -45.03 38.04 -18.58
CA LEU A 239 -44.98 36.63 -18.19
C LEU A 239 -43.56 36.08 -18.32
N ALA A 240 -42.84 36.48 -19.37
CA ALA A 240 -41.46 36.08 -19.59
C ALA A 240 -40.52 36.53 -18.44
N HIS A 241 -40.84 37.62 -17.73
CA HIS A 241 -40.14 37.99 -16.50
C HIS A 241 -40.24 36.98 -15.36
N ARG A 242 -41.16 35.99 -15.41
CA ARG A 242 -41.26 34.87 -14.46
C ARG A 242 -40.83 33.53 -15.06
N ALA A 243 -40.38 33.53 -16.31
CA ALA A 243 -39.99 32.31 -17.01
C ALA A 243 -38.70 31.71 -16.46
N ASN A 244 -38.58 30.39 -16.53
CA ASN A 244 -37.45 29.62 -15.98
C ASN A 244 -37.39 29.67 -14.43
N ILE A 245 -36.41 28.96 -13.88
CA ILE A 245 -36.21 28.80 -12.44
C ILE A 245 -35.26 29.91 -12.00
N GLN A 246 -35.81 31.03 -11.52
CA GLN A 246 -35.05 32.24 -11.23
C GLN A 246 -34.61 32.35 -9.77
N CYS A 247 -33.96 33.45 -9.41
CA CYS A 247 -33.50 33.72 -8.04
C CYS A 247 -34.61 33.51 -7.00
N GLU A 248 -35.81 34.04 -7.27
CA GLU A 248 -36.94 33.96 -6.35
C GLU A 248 -37.52 32.54 -6.19
N SER A 249 -37.22 31.61 -7.10
CA SER A 249 -37.57 30.19 -6.91
C SER A 249 -36.86 29.57 -5.70
N CYS A 250 -35.66 30.05 -5.36
CA CYS A 250 -34.86 29.54 -4.24
C CYS A 250 -34.78 30.51 -3.06
N HIS A 251 -35.00 31.81 -3.32
CA HIS A 251 -34.87 32.88 -2.34
C HIS A 251 -36.20 33.46 -1.89
N GLY A 252 -37.33 32.99 -2.45
CA GLY A 252 -38.67 33.52 -2.24
C GLY A 252 -38.91 34.86 -2.96
N PRO A 253 -40.13 35.42 -2.88
CA PRO A 253 -40.50 36.64 -3.58
C PRO A 253 -39.73 37.87 -3.09
N GLY A 254 -39.37 38.75 -4.03
CA GLY A 254 -38.44 39.86 -3.86
C GLY A 254 -39.06 41.25 -3.82
N SER A 255 -40.38 41.43 -4.00
CA SER A 255 -40.98 42.77 -4.08
C SER A 255 -40.75 43.67 -2.84
N ALA A 256 -40.47 43.06 -1.68
CA ALA A 256 -40.17 43.76 -0.43
C ALA A 256 -38.67 43.85 -0.11
N HIS A 257 -37.80 43.31 -0.97
CA HIS A 257 -36.37 43.19 -0.71
C HIS A 257 -35.58 44.49 -0.97
N LEU A 258 -36.01 45.30 -1.94
CA LEU A 258 -35.28 46.51 -2.31
C LEU A 258 -35.06 47.42 -1.09
N GLY A 259 -33.79 47.68 -0.75
CA GLY A 259 -33.42 48.48 0.42
C GLY A 259 -33.44 47.75 1.77
N ASN A 260 -33.90 46.49 1.83
CA ASN A 260 -33.91 45.70 3.06
C ASN A 260 -33.51 44.22 2.83
N LYS A 261 -32.31 43.87 3.31
CA LYS A 261 -31.75 42.50 3.18
C LYS A 261 -32.47 41.45 4.02
N GLU A 262 -33.25 41.83 5.03
CA GLU A 262 -34.00 40.88 5.87
C GLU A 262 -35.24 40.30 5.16
N ASN A 263 -35.66 40.92 4.06
CA ASN A 263 -36.91 40.59 3.38
C ASN A 263 -36.74 39.53 2.26
N ILE A 264 -35.55 38.94 2.14
CA ILE A 264 -35.23 37.85 1.22
C ILE A 264 -34.49 36.75 1.99
N ALA A 265 -34.76 35.47 1.71
CA ALA A 265 -34.12 34.38 2.43
C ALA A 265 -32.84 33.88 1.74
N MET A 266 -31.90 33.41 2.55
CA MET A 266 -30.82 32.53 2.11
C MET A 266 -30.88 31.27 2.96
N SER A 267 -31.13 30.12 2.34
CA SER A 267 -31.30 28.86 3.04
C SER A 267 -30.43 27.77 2.41
N LEU A 268 -29.94 26.85 3.26
CA LEU A 268 -29.41 25.56 2.80
C LEU A 268 -30.36 24.44 3.23
N ASP A 269 -31.60 24.72 3.62
CA ASP A 269 -32.55 23.66 3.90
C ASP A 269 -32.82 22.87 2.62
N GLU A 270 -32.84 21.54 2.72
CA GLU A 270 -33.04 20.65 1.58
C GLU A 270 -34.38 20.90 0.89
N ALA A 271 -35.41 21.32 1.63
CA ALA A 271 -36.75 21.52 1.09
C ALA A 271 -36.79 22.57 -0.03
N VAL A 272 -35.84 23.51 -0.07
CA VAL A 272 -35.71 24.48 -1.18
C VAL A 272 -35.42 23.76 -2.50
N CYS A 273 -34.57 22.74 -2.48
CA CYS A 273 -34.25 21.93 -3.64
C CYS A 273 -35.33 20.87 -3.90
N GLY A 274 -35.81 20.23 -2.83
CA GLY A 274 -36.87 19.21 -2.87
C GLY A 274 -38.17 19.73 -3.48
N TYR A 275 -38.44 21.04 -3.41
CA TYR A 275 -39.57 21.69 -4.06
C TYR A 275 -39.75 21.30 -5.54
N CYS A 276 -38.65 21.06 -6.26
CA CYS A 276 -38.66 20.57 -7.65
C CYS A 276 -37.96 19.22 -7.84
N HIS A 277 -37.05 18.82 -6.93
CA HIS A 277 -36.20 17.63 -7.09
C HIS A 277 -36.69 16.39 -6.35
N GLU A 278 -37.98 16.35 -6.02
CA GLU A 278 -38.61 15.25 -5.31
C GLU A 278 -40.07 15.01 -5.71
N GLU A 279 -40.29 14.30 -6.82
CA GLU A 279 -41.63 14.13 -7.40
C GLU A 279 -42.09 12.71 -7.74
N ALA A 280 -41.29 11.68 -8.03
CA ALA A 280 -41.82 10.39 -8.52
C ALA A 280 -42.77 10.39 -9.76
N PRO A 281 -42.75 9.31 -10.56
CA PRO A 281 -41.65 8.35 -10.62
C PRO A 281 -40.36 9.01 -11.14
N TYR A 282 -40.38 10.30 -11.51
CA TYR A 282 -39.24 11.00 -12.11
C TYR A 282 -38.36 11.69 -11.07
N HIS A 283 -38.22 12.99 -10.96
CA HIS A 283 -37.14 13.65 -10.18
C HIS A 283 -37.02 13.19 -8.70
N ARG A 284 -36.06 12.32 -8.34
CA ARG A 284 -35.97 11.63 -7.02
C ARG A 284 -34.72 11.96 -6.20
N ARG A 285 -33.96 13.01 -6.56
CA ARG A 285 -32.67 13.32 -5.94
C ARG A 285 -32.80 13.59 -4.44
N SER A 286 -33.81 14.34 -4.01
CA SER A 286 -34.00 14.59 -2.58
C SER A 286 -34.49 13.33 -1.84
N THR A 287 -35.29 12.46 -2.48
CA THR A 287 -35.66 11.15 -1.90
C THR A 287 -34.43 10.28 -1.68
N GLN A 288 -33.53 10.21 -2.67
CA GLN A 288 -32.25 9.51 -2.57
C GLN A 288 -31.32 10.14 -1.50
N TRP A 289 -31.22 11.47 -1.46
CA TRP A 289 -30.42 12.15 -0.43
C TRP A 289 -30.95 11.87 0.97
N LYS A 290 -32.28 11.83 1.17
CA LYS A 290 -32.91 11.50 2.46
C LYS A 290 -32.60 10.09 2.95
N SER A 291 -32.26 9.14 2.05
CA SER A 291 -31.80 7.81 2.47
C SER A 291 -30.31 7.77 2.82
N SER A 292 -29.55 8.84 2.58
CA SER A 292 -28.14 8.93 2.92
C SER A 292 -27.92 9.38 4.37
N LEU A 293 -26.75 9.05 4.94
CA LEU A 293 -26.36 9.51 6.28
C LEU A 293 -26.13 11.04 6.34
N HIS A 294 -25.95 11.72 5.20
CA HIS A 294 -25.84 13.18 5.15
C HIS A 294 -27.15 13.87 5.54
N ALA A 295 -28.30 13.26 5.23
CA ALA A 295 -29.61 13.81 5.56
C ALA A 295 -29.97 13.68 7.04
N VAL A 296 -29.55 12.61 7.68
CA VAL A 296 -29.83 12.35 9.10
C VAL A 296 -29.10 13.36 9.97
N GLY A 297 -27.88 13.77 9.56
CA GLY A 297 -27.01 14.65 10.32
C GLY A 297 -26.67 14.08 11.70
N ILE A 298 -25.63 14.59 12.34
CA ILE A 298 -25.42 14.24 13.75
C ILE A 298 -26.44 15.04 14.57
N ALA A 299 -27.62 14.46 14.79
CA ALA A 299 -28.67 14.98 15.69
C ALA A 299 -28.13 15.21 17.12
N SER A 300 -26.98 14.62 17.46
CA SER A 300 -26.25 14.83 18.71
C SER A 300 -25.28 16.02 18.66
N ALA A 301 -25.62 17.09 17.94
CA ALA A 301 -25.00 18.39 18.21
C ALA A 301 -25.47 18.88 19.58
N SER A 302 -24.97 18.21 20.61
CA SER A 302 -24.92 18.69 21.97
C SER A 302 -24.43 20.14 21.95
N THR A 303 -24.84 20.90 22.93
CA THR A 303 -24.32 22.25 23.19
C THR A 303 -22.78 22.31 23.34
N ASN A 304 -22.09 21.16 23.32
CA ASN A 304 -20.65 20.97 23.50
C ASN A 304 -19.86 20.55 22.24
N VAL A 305 -20.42 20.63 21.02
CA VAL A 305 -19.64 20.32 19.80
C VAL A 305 -18.50 21.33 19.60
N THR A 306 -17.26 20.84 19.57
CA THR A 306 -16.05 21.66 19.38
C THR A 306 -16.00 22.26 17.97
N SER A 307 -15.24 23.34 17.78
CA SER A 307 -15.05 24.00 16.48
C SER A 307 -14.46 23.10 15.39
N GLY A 308 -13.88 21.95 15.75
CA GLY A 308 -13.33 20.98 14.79
C GLY A 308 -14.40 20.20 14.03
N CYS A 309 -15.47 19.78 14.71
CA CYS A 309 -16.49 18.90 14.12
C CYS A 309 -17.41 19.64 13.13
N VAL A 310 -17.73 20.90 13.41
CA VAL A 310 -18.68 21.68 12.59
C VAL A 310 -18.21 21.86 11.15
N LYS A 311 -16.89 21.82 10.89
CA LYS A 311 -16.31 21.97 9.55
C LYS A 311 -16.80 20.97 8.51
N CYS A 312 -17.29 19.80 8.95
CA CYS A 312 -17.81 18.74 8.08
C CYS A 312 -19.27 18.37 8.38
N HIS A 313 -19.84 18.87 9.49
CA HIS A 313 -21.19 18.54 9.94
C HIS A 313 -22.13 19.76 10.01
N SER A 314 -21.68 20.91 9.49
CA SER A 314 -22.49 22.11 9.31
C SER A 314 -22.27 22.65 7.91
N GLY A 315 -23.36 22.82 7.16
CA GLY A 315 -23.29 23.28 5.78
C GLY A 315 -22.60 24.65 5.65
N TRP A 316 -22.94 25.60 6.53
CA TRP A 316 -22.31 26.92 6.52
C TRP A 316 -20.83 26.89 6.88
N ALA A 317 -20.44 26.08 7.88
CA ALA A 317 -19.04 25.97 8.27
C ALA A 317 -18.20 25.29 7.18
N PHE A 318 -18.77 24.31 6.48
CA PHE A 318 -18.15 23.67 5.33
C PHE A 318 -17.95 24.68 4.20
N ILE A 319 -19.01 25.36 3.76
CA ILE A 319 -18.95 26.36 2.68
C ILE A 319 -17.91 27.44 3.02
N ARG A 320 -17.91 27.97 4.25
CA ARG A 320 -16.94 28.99 4.67
C ARG A 320 -15.48 28.52 4.57
N ARG A 321 -15.23 27.22 4.76
CA ARG A 321 -13.89 26.64 4.64
C ARG A 321 -13.48 26.45 3.19
N VAL A 322 -14.38 25.98 2.33
CA VAL A 322 -14.04 25.53 0.97
C VAL A 322 -14.36 26.58 -0.11
N ASP A 323 -15.26 27.51 0.16
CA ASP A 323 -15.74 28.53 -0.76
C ASP A 323 -16.08 29.81 0.06
N PRO A 324 -15.07 30.49 0.59
CA PRO A 324 -15.23 31.51 1.63
C PRO A 324 -16.05 32.71 1.14
N ILE A 325 -17.14 33.00 1.85
CA ILE A 325 -17.96 34.19 1.61
C ILE A 325 -17.41 35.35 2.46
N PRO A 326 -16.98 36.48 1.85
CA PRO A 326 -16.42 37.61 2.59
C PRO A 326 -17.39 38.15 3.65
N ASN A 327 -16.88 38.37 4.86
CA ASN A 327 -17.64 38.93 6.00
C ASN A 327 -18.88 38.11 6.42
N ASP A 328 -18.96 36.82 6.08
CA ASP A 328 -20.05 35.97 6.55
C ASP A 328 -20.01 35.85 8.09
N LYS A 329 -21.09 36.24 8.76
CA LYS A 329 -21.26 36.19 10.23
C LYS A 329 -22.30 35.16 10.68
N ARG A 330 -22.82 34.33 9.77
CA ARG A 330 -23.80 33.29 10.12
C ARG A 330 -23.20 32.28 11.08
N PRO A 331 -23.98 31.70 12.01
CA PRO A 331 -23.46 30.75 12.97
C PRO A 331 -23.06 29.44 12.30
N ASP A 332 -21.93 28.88 12.72
CA ASP A 332 -21.47 27.55 12.29
C ASP A 332 -22.27 26.41 12.96
N ARG A 333 -23.11 26.72 13.94
CA ARG A 333 -23.94 25.77 14.69
C ARG A 333 -25.42 26.01 14.42
N GLY A 334 -26.18 24.92 14.27
CA GLY A 334 -27.63 24.93 14.01
C GLY A 334 -27.98 24.10 12.78
N PHE A 335 -29.27 23.87 12.56
CA PHE A 335 -29.76 23.41 11.25
C PHE A 335 -29.61 24.57 10.25
N PRO A 336 -29.18 24.31 9.01
CA PRO A 336 -29.25 23.03 8.28
C PRO A 336 -27.96 22.18 8.26
N GLN A 337 -28.14 20.87 8.09
CA GLN A 337 -27.08 19.84 7.99
C GLN A 337 -26.41 19.85 6.58
N ILE A 338 -25.82 18.74 6.16
CA ILE A 338 -25.19 18.57 4.83
C ILE A 338 -26.27 18.32 3.75
N SER A 339 -26.74 19.39 3.10
CA SER A 339 -27.79 19.39 2.06
C SER A 339 -27.26 19.62 0.65
N CYS A 340 -28.14 19.65 -0.35
CA CYS A 340 -27.78 19.92 -1.76
C CYS A 340 -26.86 21.14 -1.95
N ALA A 341 -27.21 22.30 -1.35
CA ALA A 341 -26.48 23.56 -1.54
C ALA A 341 -25.09 23.58 -0.85
N VAL A 342 -24.80 22.59 -0.01
CA VAL A 342 -23.47 22.40 0.60
C VAL A 342 -22.47 21.87 -0.43
N CYS A 343 -22.90 20.94 -1.28
CA CYS A 343 -22.06 20.39 -2.34
C CYS A 343 -22.20 21.17 -3.65
N HIS A 344 -23.36 21.76 -3.93
CA HIS A 344 -23.64 22.47 -5.17
C HIS A 344 -23.70 23.99 -5.00
N ASP A 345 -23.14 24.74 -5.95
CA ASP A 345 -23.37 26.17 -6.11
C ASP A 345 -24.29 26.47 -7.29
N GLN A 346 -25.56 26.70 -6.95
CA GLN A 346 -26.61 27.00 -7.90
C GLN A 346 -26.37 28.27 -8.74
N HIS A 347 -25.40 29.13 -8.37
CA HIS A 347 -25.10 30.37 -9.09
C HIS A 347 -23.94 30.23 -10.07
N ARG A 348 -23.13 29.17 -9.99
CA ARG A 348 -21.83 29.07 -10.68
C ARG A 348 -21.84 28.04 -11.80
N ALA A 349 -21.92 28.51 -13.03
CA ALA A 349 -21.81 27.67 -14.23
C ALA A 349 -20.36 27.33 -14.60
N ASP A 350 -19.38 28.01 -14.00
CA ASP A 350 -17.96 27.76 -14.20
C ASP A 350 -17.46 26.50 -13.47
N LEU A 351 -18.27 25.95 -12.57
CA LEU A 351 -18.01 24.71 -11.86
C LEU A 351 -18.66 23.53 -12.58
N PRO A 352 -17.93 22.44 -12.89
CA PRO A 352 -18.50 21.23 -13.48
C PRO A 352 -19.65 20.67 -12.63
N SER A 353 -20.81 20.44 -13.24
CA SER A 353 -22.04 20.02 -12.53
C SER A 353 -22.40 20.91 -11.33
N GLN A 354 -21.91 22.15 -11.32
CA GLN A 354 -22.08 23.11 -10.24
C GLN A 354 -21.55 22.62 -8.88
N VAL A 355 -20.58 21.69 -8.84
CA VAL A 355 -20.01 21.15 -7.60
C VAL A 355 -18.95 22.10 -7.03
N ARG A 356 -19.07 22.44 -5.74
CA ARG A 356 -18.15 23.33 -5.01
C ARG A 356 -16.79 22.67 -4.80
N ASN A 357 -15.75 23.52 -4.81
CA ASN A 357 -14.38 23.23 -4.41
C ASN A 357 -13.82 21.89 -4.91
N LEU A 358 -13.10 21.96 -6.03
CA LEU A 358 -12.33 20.87 -6.60
C LEU A 358 -10.81 21.10 -6.41
N ASP A 359 -10.45 21.89 -5.40
CA ASP A 359 -9.06 22.15 -5.05
C ASP A 359 -8.39 20.91 -4.47
N ASN A 360 -7.06 20.90 -4.50
CA ASN A 360 -6.29 19.80 -3.91
C ASN A 360 -6.54 19.69 -2.40
N VAL A 361 -6.59 18.46 -1.90
CA VAL A 361 -6.89 18.17 -0.49
C VAL A 361 -5.60 17.81 0.24
N THR A 362 -5.28 18.54 1.30
CA THR A 362 -4.19 18.16 2.21
C THR A 362 -4.72 17.22 3.29
N LEU A 363 -4.09 16.05 3.44
CA LEU A 363 -4.49 15.04 4.42
C LEU A 363 -4.08 15.41 5.85
N GLY A 364 -4.54 14.61 6.83
CA GLY A 364 -4.31 14.85 8.25
C GLY A 364 -2.84 14.87 8.68
N ASP A 365 -1.96 14.25 7.89
CA ASP A 365 -0.49 14.28 8.05
C ASP A 365 0.14 15.64 7.72
N SER A 366 -0.64 16.56 7.15
CA SER A 366 -0.20 17.90 6.71
C SER A 366 0.91 17.90 5.63
N VAL A 367 1.25 16.75 5.07
CA VAL A 367 2.33 16.59 4.07
C VAL A 367 1.76 16.06 2.77
N THR A 368 0.84 15.09 2.82
CA THR A 368 0.27 14.47 1.64
C THR A 368 -0.80 15.37 1.02
N VAL A 369 -0.64 15.65 -0.27
CA VAL A 369 -1.57 16.48 -1.05
C VAL A 369 -2.20 15.63 -2.15
N VAL A 370 -3.50 15.36 -2.01
CA VAL A 370 -4.32 14.67 -2.99
C VAL A 370 -4.68 15.65 -4.11
N ASN A 371 -4.11 15.42 -5.29
CA ASN A 371 -4.29 16.26 -6.48
C ASN A 371 -5.13 15.62 -7.60
N TYR A 372 -5.60 14.39 -7.40
CA TYR A 372 -6.46 13.62 -8.32
C TYR A 372 -7.91 13.53 -7.83
N GLY A 373 -8.77 12.83 -8.57
CA GLY A 373 -10.11 12.46 -8.13
C GLY A 373 -11.24 13.37 -8.62
N GLY A 374 -10.97 14.33 -9.50
CA GLY A 374 -11.99 15.12 -10.21
C GLY A 374 -13.11 15.65 -9.30
N LEU A 375 -14.37 15.32 -9.62
CA LEU A 375 -15.53 15.70 -8.81
C LEU A 375 -15.50 15.10 -7.38
N GLY A 376 -14.87 13.94 -7.19
CA GLY A 376 -14.72 13.29 -5.88
C GLY A 376 -13.89 14.06 -4.86
N LYS A 377 -13.15 15.10 -5.28
CA LYS A 377 -12.43 15.98 -4.34
C LYS A 377 -13.37 16.65 -3.33
N VAL A 378 -14.62 16.95 -3.69
CA VAL A 378 -15.61 17.50 -2.74
C VAL A 378 -15.90 16.53 -1.58
N CYS A 379 -15.88 15.22 -1.84
CA CYS A 379 -16.04 14.18 -0.83
C CYS A 379 -14.81 14.16 0.10
N MET A 380 -13.63 14.21 -0.50
CA MET A 380 -12.34 14.18 0.21
C MET A 380 -12.14 15.40 1.14
N GLN A 381 -12.83 16.53 0.90
CA GLN A 381 -12.80 17.67 1.84
C GLN A 381 -13.32 17.32 3.24
N CYS A 382 -14.18 16.30 3.36
CA CYS A 382 -14.71 15.80 4.62
C CYS A 382 -14.18 14.43 4.98
N HIS A 383 -14.01 13.53 4.02
CA HIS A 383 -13.68 12.13 4.25
C HIS A 383 -12.17 11.86 4.36
N ILE A 384 -11.52 12.52 5.34
CA ILE A 384 -10.09 12.40 5.65
C ILE A 384 -9.85 12.17 7.15
N SER A 385 -8.75 11.50 7.49
CA SER A 385 -8.26 11.45 8.86
C SER A 385 -7.94 12.87 9.36
N ARG A 386 -8.12 13.11 10.66
CA ARG A 386 -7.98 14.47 11.24
C ARG A 386 -6.60 14.80 11.79
N ARG A 387 -5.70 13.82 11.79
CA ARG A 387 -4.37 13.89 12.42
C ARG A 387 -3.40 13.02 11.65
N ASP A 388 -2.12 13.32 11.80
CA ASP A 388 -1.04 12.44 11.44
C ASP A 388 -1.09 11.16 12.31
N ALA A 389 -1.05 10.00 11.68
CA ALA A 389 -1.16 8.72 12.36
C ALA A 389 0.04 8.42 13.26
N GLU A 390 1.27 8.68 12.79
CA GLU A 390 2.50 8.39 13.52
C GLU A 390 2.64 9.30 14.74
N ASP A 391 2.43 10.60 14.58
CA ASP A 391 2.40 11.57 15.69
C ASP A 391 1.31 11.20 16.68
N TYR A 392 0.09 10.91 16.21
CA TYR A 392 -1.01 10.63 17.11
C TYR A 392 -0.78 9.33 17.91
N THR A 393 -0.26 8.28 17.28
CA THR A 393 0.08 7.05 17.99
C THR A 393 1.33 7.19 18.87
N SER A 394 2.25 8.11 18.59
CA SER A 394 3.47 8.29 19.41
C SER A 394 3.20 8.93 20.78
N VAL A 395 2.19 9.81 20.87
CA VAL A 395 1.85 10.57 22.08
C VAL A 395 0.62 10.05 22.82
N ALA A 396 -0.08 9.05 22.27
CA ALA A 396 -1.34 8.56 22.82
C ALA A 396 -1.14 7.69 24.09
N SER A 397 -1.17 8.32 25.26
CA SER A 397 -1.08 7.62 26.56
C SER A 397 -2.43 7.16 27.13
N ASN A 398 -3.57 7.68 26.65
CA ASN A 398 -4.89 7.31 27.16
C ASN A 398 -5.84 7.02 25.98
N LEU A 399 -5.91 5.75 25.56
CA LEU A 399 -6.80 5.35 24.47
C LEU A 399 -8.25 5.34 24.97
N SER A 400 -9.05 6.23 24.40
CA SER A 400 -10.50 6.22 24.58
C SER A 400 -11.16 5.29 23.57
N ALA A 401 -12.45 5.01 23.76
CA ALA A 401 -13.27 4.36 22.74
C ALA A 401 -13.39 5.16 21.43
N PHE A 402 -12.79 6.35 21.33
CA PHE A 402 -12.76 7.21 20.15
C PHE A 402 -11.36 7.37 19.55
N PHE A 403 -10.35 6.65 20.06
CA PHE A 403 -9.00 6.69 19.50
C PHE A 403 -8.98 6.03 18.11
N GLY A 404 -8.46 6.71 17.09
CA GLY A 404 -8.41 6.23 15.70
C GLY A 404 -8.24 7.38 14.69
N PRO A 405 -8.31 7.11 13.38
CA PRO A 405 -8.13 8.12 12.33
C PRO A 405 -9.24 9.18 12.28
N HIS A 406 -10.40 8.88 12.89
CA HIS A 406 -11.73 9.50 12.71
C HIS A 406 -12.55 8.61 11.79
N TYR A 407 -13.86 8.45 12.07
CA TYR A 407 -14.82 7.53 11.43
C TYR A 407 -15.07 7.77 9.91
N SER A 408 -14.10 8.34 9.19
CA SER A 408 -14.19 8.82 7.82
C SER A 408 -12.80 9.12 7.23
N ASN A 409 -11.99 8.10 6.98
CA ASN A 409 -10.62 8.19 6.43
C ASN A 409 -10.49 7.69 4.98
N GLN A 410 -11.58 7.77 4.21
CA GLN A 410 -11.66 7.17 2.87
C GLN A 410 -10.65 7.75 1.88
N ALA A 411 -10.36 9.06 1.96
CA ALA A 411 -9.35 9.67 1.11
C ALA A 411 -7.93 9.18 1.44
N ASP A 412 -7.60 9.04 2.72
CA ASP A 412 -6.32 8.49 3.19
C ASP A 412 -6.14 7.04 2.72
N MET A 413 -7.20 6.21 2.82
CA MET A 413 -7.21 4.83 2.35
C MET A 413 -7.05 4.74 0.83
N LEU A 414 -7.84 5.50 0.07
CA LEU A 414 -7.75 5.53 -1.39
C LEU A 414 -6.37 6.01 -1.83
N ASP A 415 -5.80 6.99 -1.14
CA ASP A 415 -4.44 7.46 -1.41
C ASP A 415 -3.38 6.42 -1.09
N GLY A 416 -3.60 5.60 -0.05
CA GLY A 416 -2.63 4.66 0.50
C GLY A 416 -1.60 5.41 1.36
N SER A 417 -2.08 6.25 2.27
CA SER A 417 -1.25 7.13 3.09
C SER A 417 -1.85 7.34 4.49
N ASN A 418 -1.07 7.97 5.39
CA ASN A 418 -1.50 8.40 6.72
C ASN A 418 -2.13 7.28 7.59
N ALA A 419 -1.63 6.05 7.42
CA ALA A 419 -1.80 4.95 8.36
C ALA A 419 -0.43 4.57 8.99
N ILE A 420 -0.40 3.57 9.88
CA ILE A 420 0.85 3.12 10.49
C ILE A 420 1.52 2.09 9.59
N GLU A 421 2.45 2.54 8.78
CA GLU A 421 3.17 1.68 7.84
C GLU A 421 4.41 1.02 8.46
N TYR A 422 4.73 1.36 9.71
CA TYR A 422 5.88 0.85 10.46
C TYR A 422 7.23 1.15 9.78
N GLY A 423 7.34 2.32 9.13
CA GLY A 423 8.55 2.77 8.46
C GLY A 423 8.82 2.09 7.11
N ILE A 424 7.86 1.34 6.58
CA ILE A 424 7.99 0.64 5.30
C ILE A 424 6.83 1.11 4.39
N PRO A 425 7.02 1.80 3.27
CA PRO A 425 5.92 2.17 2.41
C PRO A 425 5.14 0.98 1.88
N ILE A 426 3.82 1.09 1.82
CA ILE A 426 2.93 0.03 1.30
C ILE A 426 2.52 0.31 -0.15
N GLY A 427 2.54 1.57 -0.58
CA GLY A 427 2.07 1.97 -1.90
C GLY A 427 0.54 2.03 -1.98
N THR A 428 0.02 2.27 -3.19
CA THR A 428 -1.40 2.59 -3.41
C THR A 428 -2.06 1.65 -4.43
N SER A 429 -3.40 1.65 -4.48
CA SER A 429 -4.16 0.80 -5.40
C SER A 429 -4.23 1.35 -6.83
N GLY A 430 -4.61 0.48 -7.76
CA GLY A 430 -4.95 0.89 -9.12
C GLY A 430 -6.16 1.83 -9.19
N HIS A 431 -7.09 1.79 -8.22
CA HIS A 431 -8.27 2.66 -8.22
C HIS A 431 -7.87 4.14 -8.20
N LYS A 432 -6.86 4.53 -7.42
CA LYS A 432 -6.32 5.90 -7.41
C LYS A 432 -6.04 6.47 -8.81
N PHE A 433 -5.58 5.62 -9.74
CA PHE A 433 -5.21 6.01 -11.09
C PHE A 433 -6.27 5.66 -12.15
N ALA A 434 -7.11 4.66 -11.90
CA ALA A 434 -8.08 4.14 -12.85
C ALA A 434 -9.45 4.86 -12.79
N VAL A 435 -9.82 5.44 -11.64
CA VAL A 435 -11.10 6.17 -11.50
C VAL A 435 -10.89 7.68 -11.46
N GLN A 436 -11.15 8.36 -12.59
CA GLN A 436 -10.88 9.79 -12.78
C GLN A 436 -11.57 10.68 -11.74
N ASP A 437 -12.86 10.46 -11.47
CA ASP A 437 -13.64 11.20 -10.48
C ASP A 437 -13.68 10.51 -9.10
N ALA A 438 -12.77 9.54 -8.87
CA ALA A 438 -12.61 8.80 -7.63
C ALA A 438 -13.95 8.35 -7.03
N CYS A 439 -14.34 8.91 -5.88
CA CYS A 439 -15.54 8.58 -5.12
C CYS A 439 -16.83 8.65 -5.96
N VAL A 440 -16.97 9.70 -6.79
CA VAL A 440 -18.19 9.95 -7.58
C VAL A 440 -18.40 8.86 -8.63
N THR A 441 -17.31 8.33 -9.20
CA THR A 441 -17.34 7.26 -10.20
C THR A 441 -18.11 6.04 -9.69
N CYS A 442 -17.89 5.65 -8.43
CA CYS A 442 -18.50 4.46 -7.84
C CYS A 442 -19.81 4.79 -7.12
N HIS A 443 -19.76 5.73 -6.17
CA HIS A 443 -20.84 5.98 -5.23
C HIS A 443 -22.03 6.71 -5.85
N MET A 444 -21.82 7.44 -6.96
CA MET A 444 -22.87 8.22 -7.63
C MET A 444 -23.24 7.68 -9.01
N GLN A 445 -22.99 6.39 -9.26
CA GLN A 445 -23.43 5.74 -10.50
C GLN A 445 -24.97 5.72 -10.60
N ALA A 446 -25.51 5.54 -11.80
CA ALA A 446 -26.94 5.59 -12.05
C ALA A 446 -27.70 4.53 -11.24
N THR A 447 -28.80 4.94 -10.62
CA THR A 447 -29.62 4.06 -9.81
C THR A 447 -30.33 2.96 -10.64
N PRO A 448 -30.76 1.85 -10.02
CA PRO A 448 -31.55 0.83 -10.70
C PRO A 448 -32.84 1.37 -11.35
N ALA A 449 -33.39 0.61 -12.31
CA ALA A 449 -34.52 1.05 -13.12
C ALA A 449 -35.79 1.37 -12.30
N THR A 450 -36.67 2.21 -12.88
CA THR A 450 -37.96 2.59 -12.27
C THR A 450 -38.77 1.34 -11.88
N GLY A 451 -39.27 1.31 -10.65
CA GLY A 451 -40.08 0.22 -10.10
C GLY A 451 -39.30 -0.81 -9.28
N GLN A 452 -37.95 -0.77 -9.29
CA GLN A 452 -37.14 -1.62 -8.41
C GLN A 452 -37.04 -1.01 -7.00
N ALA A 453 -37.14 -1.85 -5.97
CA ALA A 453 -37.13 -1.40 -4.57
C ALA A 453 -35.81 -0.72 -4.15
N SER A 454 -34.70 -1.11 -4.79
CA SER A 454 -33.35 -0.58 -4.55
C SER A 454 -33.09 0.78 -5.22
N ARG A 455 -33.99 1.27 -6.08
CA ARG A 455 -33.79 2.49 -6.88
C ARG A 455 -33.40 3.71 -6.04
N ASP A 456 -34.02 3.90 -4.89
CA ASP A 456 -33.71 5.05 -4.01
C ASP A 456 -32.87 4.61 -2.80
N LYS A 457 -32.11 3.52 -2.94
CA LYS A 457 -31.31 2.91 -1.86
C LYS A 457 -29.83 2.72 -2.21
N VAL A 458 -29.47 2.70 -3.49
CA VAL A 458 -28.08 2.59 -3.97
C VAL A 458 -27.83 3.56 -5.14
N GLY A 459 -26.58 4.03 -5.29
CA GLY A 459 -26.19 4.93 -6.37
C GLY A 459 -26.70 6.38 -6.22
N GLU A 460 -26.38 7.21 -7.21
CA GLU A 460 -26.70 8.64 -7.28
C GLU A 460 -26.55 9.37 -5.92
N HIS A 461 -27.59 10.01 -5.41
CA HIS A 461 -27.52 10.83 -4.18
C HIS A 461 -27.76 10.02 -2.90
N THR A 462 -27.89 8.69 -3.00
CA THR A 462 -27.84 7.80 -1.83
C THR A 462 -26.41 7.60 -1.35
N PHE A 463 -25.44 7.70 -2.27
CA PHE A 463 -24.02 7.38 -2.12
C PHE A 463 -23.71 5.94 -1.69
N ALA A 464 -24.73 5.09 -1.61
CA ALA A 464 -24.60 3.73 -1.11
C ALA A 464 -24.23 2.77 -2.25
N MET A 465 -23.34 1.84 -1.95
CA MET A 465 -22.91 0.78 -2.88
C MET A 465 -23.63 -0.55 -2.65
N LYS A 466 -24.35 -0.67 -1.54
CA LYS A 466 -25.08 -1.88 -1.15
C LYS A 466 -26.37 -1.49 -0.42
N TRP A 467 -27.42 -2.28 -0.64
CA TRP A 467 -28.65 -2.28 0.15
C TRP A 467 -29.04 -3.72 0.49
N ASP A 468 -29.40 -3.97 1.74
CA ASP A 468 -29.67 -5.30 2.31
C ASP A 468 -31.12 -5.78 2.11
N GLY A 469 -31.79 -5.31 1.05
CA GLY A 469 -33.21 -5.59 0.82
C GLY A 469 -34.18 -5.06 1.90
N GLY A 470 -33.68 -4.36 2.93
CA GLY A 470 -34.43 -4.00 4.12
C GLY A 470 -34.60 -5.15 5.12
N THR A 471 -33.89 -6.28 4.94
CA THR A 471 -33.84 -7.38 5.92
C THR A 471 -32.40 -7.78 6.22
N PRO A 472 -31.93 -7.68 7.48
CA PRO A 472 -30.51 -7.90 7.79
C PRO A 472 -29.94 -9.30 7.52
N ASP A 473 -30.78 -10.31 7.22
CA ASP A 473 -30.42 -11.72 7.27
C ASP A 473 -30.68 -12.51 5.96
N ASN A 474 -31.11 -11.86 4.87
CA ASN A 474 -31.45 -12.53 3.61
C ASN A 474 -30.59 -12.06 2.41
N PRO A 475 -29.45 -12.69 2.14
CA PRO A 475 -28.59 -12.30 1.01
C PRO A 475 -29.25 -12.37 -0.38
N ALA A 476 -30.43 -12.99 -0.51
CA ALA A 476 -31.13 -13.11 -1.79
C ALA A 476 -31.86 -11.83 -2.22
N ASP A 477 -32.10 -10.88 -1.31
CA ASP A 477 -32.67 -9.56 -1.62
C ASP A 477 -31.65 -8.41 -1.54
N ASP A 478 -30.39 -8.73 -1.18
CA ASP A 478 -29.26 -7.82 -1.26
C ASP A 478 -29.05 -7.30 -2.69
N VAL A 479 -28.83 -6.00 -2.79
CA VAL A 479 -28.47 -5.33 -4.03
C VAL A 479 -27.09 -4.73 -3.88
N GLU A 480 -26.12 -5.25 -4.63
CA GLU A 480 -24.76 -4.72 -4.73
C GLU A 480 -24.57 -3.96 -6.03
N HIS A 481 -24.14 -2.70 -5.92
CA HIS A 481 -24.10 -1.77 -7.03
C HIS A 481 -22.76 -1.84 -7.77
N VAL A 482 -22.53 -2.96 -8.46
CA VAL A 482 -21.23 -3.28 -9.08
C VAL A 482 -21.15 -2.96 -10.58
N ALA A 483 -22.16 -2.29 -11.17
CA ALA A 483 -22.23 -2.06 -12.61
C ALA A 483 -20.99 -1.31 -13.15
N VAL A 484 -20.53 -0.27 -12.44
CA VAL A 484 -19.31 0.45 -12.81
C VAL A 484 -18.05 -0.42 -12.75
N CYS A 485 -17.99 -1.39 -11.83
CA CYS A 485 -16.85 -2.28 -11.64
C CYS A 485 -16.67 -3.21 -12.84
N GLN A 486 -17.77 -3.55 -13.53
CA GLN A 486 -17.74 -4.48 -14.66
C GLN A 486 -16.88 -3.99 -15.83
N THR A 487 -16.68 -2.68 -15.94
CA THR A 487 -15.83 -2.06 -16.96
C THR A 487 -14.35 -2.50 -16.86
N CYS A 488 -13.89 -2.85 -15.66
CA CYS A 488 -12.51 -3.26 -15.39
C CYS A 488 -12.38 -4.69 -14.87
N HIS A 489 -13.39 -5.19 -14.15
CA HIS A 489 -13.36 -6.49 -13.45
C HIS A 489 -14.13 -7.60 -14.18
N GLY A 490 -14.72 -7.31 -15.35
CA GLY A 490 -15.51 -8.29 -16.10
C GLY A 490 -16.92 -8.49 -15.52
N PRO A 491 -17.61 -9.60 -15.83
CA PRO A 491 -19.04 -9.78 -15.56
C PRO A 491 -19.34 -10.16 -14.09
N ILE A 492 -18.81 -9.40 -13.14
CA ILE A 492 -19.10 -9.59 -11.71
C ILE A 492 -20.53 -9.18 -11.37
N LYS A 493 -21.12 -9.86 -10.40
CA LYS A 493 -22.44 -9.62 -9.84
C LYS A 493 -22.38 -9.23 -8.36
N SER A 494 -21.29 -9.54 -7.69
CA SER A 494 -21.01 -9.17 -6.30
C SER A 494 -19.59 -8.63 -6.16
N PHE A 495 -19.34 -7.85 -5.10
CA PHE A 495 -17.98 -7.49 -4.68
C PHE A 495 -17.11 -8.71 -4.40
N ASP A 496 -17.72 -9.83 -3.99
CA ASP A 496 -17.01 -11.06 -3.61
C ASP A 496 -16.56 -11.89 -4.82
N ASP A 497 -17.08 -11.61 -6.00
CA ASP A 497 -16.63 -12.25 -7.24
C ASP A 497 -15.19 -11.86 -7.60
N ILE A 498 -14.65 -10.80 -6.97
CA ILE A 498 -13.26 -10.36 -7.13
C ILE A 498 -12.37 -11.19 -6.18
N LEU A 499 -11.93 -12.35 -6.67
CA LEU A 499 -11.08 -13.28 -5.92
C LEU A 499 -9.75 -12.66 -5.46
N ALA A 500 -9.34 -13.04 -4.25
CA ALA A 500 -8.04 -12.71 -3.72
C ALA A 500 -6.91 -13.44 -4.46
N LYS A 501 -5.69 -12.91 -4.34
CA LYS A 501 -4.50 -13.53 -4.95
C LYS A 501 -3.93 -14.68 -4.13
N ALA A 502 -4.29 -14.77 -2.85
CA ALA A 502 -3.83 -15.75 -1.89
C ALA A 502 -4.79 -15.77 -0.70
N ASP A 503 -4.68 -16.83 0.10
CA ASP A 503 -5.28 -16.96 1.43
C ASP A 503 -4.49 -16.06 2.40
N PHE A 504 -4.99 -14.85 2.62
CA PHE A 504 -4.33 -13.82 3.40
C PHE A 504 -4.67 -13.92 4.89
N ASP A 505 -5.86 -14.37 5.24
CA ASP A 505 -6.28 -14.55 6.63
C ASP A 505 -5.82 -15.90 7.23
N GLN A 506 -5.40 -16.84 6.38
CA GLN A 506 -4.87 -18.17 6.67
C GLN A 506 -5.93 -19.13 7.22
N ASP A 507 -7.15 -19.07 6.69
CA ASP A 507 -8.22 -20.00 7.05
C ASP A 507 -8.22 -21.31 6.22
N GLY A 508 -7.37 -21.38 5.18
CA GLY A 508 -7.21 -22.51 4.28
C GLY A 508 -7.99 -22.41 2.97
N THR A 509 -8.72 -21.31 2.75
CA THR A 509 -9.52 -21.04 1.55
C THR A 509 -9.02 -19.77 0.87
N ILE A 510 -9.08 -19.72 -0.46
CA ILE A 510 -8.91 -18.45 -1.20
C ILE A 510 -10.31 -17.98 -1.57
N GLU A 511 -10.74 -16.88 -0.98
CA GLU A 511 -12.08 -16.32 -1.15
C GLU A 511 -12.06 -14.94 -1.85
N GLY A 512 -13.19 -14.25 -1.84
CA GLY A 512 -13.29 -12.88 -2.36
C GLY A 512 -12.34 -11.95 -1.60
N THR A 513 -11.69 -11.03 -2.29
CA THR A 513 -10.70 -10.10 -1.70
C THR A 513 -11.25 -9.36 -0.48
N ARG A 514 -12.54 -9.01 -0.50
CA ARG A 514 -13.23 -8.38 0.62
C ARG A 514 -13.31 -9.30 1.84
N LEU A 515 -13.67 -10.56 1.62
CA LEU A 515 -13.86 -11.55 2.67
C LEU A 515 -12.54 -11.92 3.35
N GLU A 516 -11.45 -12.07 2.57
CA GLU A 516 -10.09 -12.21 3.11
C GLU A 516 -9.72 -11.05 4.05
N ILE A 517 -10.02 -9.81 3.65
CA ILE A 517 -9.73 -8.63 4.46
C ILE A 517 -10.60 -8.62 5.72
N GLU A 518 -11.86 -9.03 5.64
CA GLU A 518 -12.74 -9.20 6.81
C GLU A 518 -12.22 -10.26 7.78
N GLY A 519 -11.75 -11.41 7.27
CA GLY A 519 -11.10 -12.45 8.03
C GLY A 519 -9.84 -11.94 8.75
N MET A 520 -9.00 -11.17 8.05
CA MET A 520 -7.84 -10.49 8.64
C MET A 520 -8.22 -9.46 9.72
N ILE A 521 -9.27 -8.67 9.51
CA ILE A 521 -9.82 -7.73 10.50
C ILE A 521 -10.26 -8.51 11.74
N ALA A 522 -10.97 -9.63 11.58
CA ALA A 522 -11.43 -10.47 12.68
C ALA A 522 -10.26 -11.15 13.41
N LYS A 523 -9.23 -11.59 12.68
CA LYS A 523 -7.99 -12.14 13.24
C LYS A 523 -7.27 -11.12 14.11
N LEU A 524 -7.13 -9.88 13.63
CA LEU A 524 -6.53 -8.80 14.41
C LEU A 524 -7.41 -8.39 15.59
N ASP A 525 -8.73 -8.30 15.44
CA ASP A 525 -9.67 -8.00 16.54
C ASP A 525 -9.54 -9.00 17.70
N LYS A 526 -9.36 -10.30 17.40
CA LYS A 526 -9.11 -11.35 18.42
C LYS A 526 -7.77 -11.19 19.14
N LEU A 527 -6.77 -10.60 18.50
CA LEU A 527 -5.45 -10.33 19.10
C LEU A 527 -5.43 -9.03 19.91
N LEU A 528 -6.37 -8.12 19.63
CA LEU A 528 -6.56 -6.88 20.35
C LEU A 528 -7.42 -7.10 21.61
N PRO A 529 -7.27 -6.27 22.66
CA PRO A 529 -8.08 -6.37 23.87
C PRO A 529 -9.60 -6.22 23.60
N PRO A 530 -10.48 -7.03 24.24
CA PRO A 530 -11.92 -7.01 23.99
C PRO A 530 -12.58 -5.68 24.35
N ARG A 531 -13.38 -5.11 23.43
CA ARG A 531 -13.98 -3.77 23.57
C ARG A 531 -14.97 -3.61 24.74
N THR A 532 -15.47 -4.71 25.29
CA THR A 532 -16.50 -4.73 26.36
C THR A 532 -15.93 -4.54 27.77
N SER A 533 -14.62 -4.64 27.96
CA SER A 533 -13.98 -4.46 29.27
C SER A 533 -13.46 -3.04 29.46
N THR A 534 -14.12 -2.24 30.30
CA THR A 534 -13.74 -0.84 30.54
C THR A 534 -12.43 -0.67 31.32
N THR A 535 -11.97 -1.71 32.03
CA THR A 535 -10.79 -1.66 32.90
C THR A 535 -9.55 -2.32 32.27
N VAL A 536 -9.72 -3.46 31.60
CA VAL A 536 -8.58 -4.24 31.04
C VAL A 536 -8.05 -3.62 29.75
N VAL A 537 -8.92 -2.98 28.95
CA VAL A 537 -8.55 -2.38 27.65
C VAL A 537 -7.51 -1.27 27.82
N ARG A 538 -7.74 -0.30 28.72
CA ARG A 538 -6.84 0.86 28.87
C ARG A 538 -5.41 0.48 29.29
N GLN A 539 -5.27 -0.57 30.12
CA GLN A 539 -3.96 -0.98 30.62
C GLN A 539 -3.06 -1.53 29.52
N ASN A 540 -3.58 -2.15 28.46
CA ASN A 540 -2.75 -2.75 27.41
C ASN A 540 -2.20 -1.73 26.40
N PHE A 541 -2.67 -0.49 26.45
CA PHE A 541 -2.24 0.58 25.56
C PHE A 541 -1.52 1.72 26.26
N ASP A 542 -1.80 1.96 27.54
CA ASP A 542 -1.12 3.00 28.32
C ASP A 542 0.31 2.55 28.66
N TRP A 543 1.29 2.99 27.86
CA TRP A 543 2.72 2.78 28.12
C TRP A 543 3.32 3.77 29.12
N THR A 544 2.52 4.69 29.69
CA THR A 544 2.98 5.66 30.69
C THR A 544 2.75 5.18 32.12
N LEU A 545 2.18 3.99 32.31
CA LEU A 545 2.00 3.41 33.65
C LEU A 545 3.36 3.28 34.37
N PRO A 546 3.42 3.66 35.67
CA PRO A 546 4.64 3.53 36.43
C PRO A 546 5.04 2.07 36.63
N GLY A 547 6.35 1.78 36.59
CA GLY A 547 6.90 0.45 36.88
C GLY A 547 6.99 -0.51 35.68
N LEU A 548 6.68 -0.07 34.45
CA LEU A 548 6.85 -0.89 33.25
C LEU A 548 8.33 -1.03 32.86
N SER A 549 8.71 -2.24 32.46
CA SER A 549 9.99 -2.49 31.79
C SER A 549 10.01 -1.92 30.37
N ALA A 550 11.21 -1.71 29.81
CA ALA A 550 11.36 -1.25 28.43
C ALA A 550 10.69 -2.18 27.40
N ALA A 551 10.70 -3.50 27.66
CA ALA A 551 10.04 -4.49 26.83
C ALA A 551 8.50 -4.35 26.88
N GLU A 552 7.93 -4.09 28.06
CA GLU A 552 6.49 -3.85 28.20
C GLU A 552 6.05 -2.54 27.55
N VAL A 553 6.87 -1.49 27.66
CA VAL A 553 6.63 -0.23 26.94
C VAL A 553 6.61 -0.45 25.42
N ALA A 554 7.60 -1.16 24.88
CA ALA A 554 7.66 -1.49 23.45
C ALA A 554 6.44 -2.30 22.99
N LYS A 555 6.04 -3.30 23.78
CA LYS A 555 4.85 -4.13 23.51
C LYS A 555 3.58 -3.29 23.46
N ARG A 556 3.35 -2.41 24.45
CA ARG A 556 2.15 -1.53 24.49
C ARG A 556 2.10 -0.54 23.33
N LYS A 557 3.26 -0.01 22.92
CA LYS A 557 3.38 0.82 21.71
C LYS A 557 2.96 0.07 20.44
N ALA A 558 3.39 -1.19 20.31
CA ALA A 558 2.98 -2.04 19.19
C ALA A 558 1.45 -2.25 19.15
N TYR A 559 0.82 -2.49 20.31
CA TYR A 559 -0.65 -2.60 20.39
C TYR A 559 -1.37 -1.34 19.93
N THR A 560 -0.96 -0.14 20.36
CA THR A 560 -1.63 1.10 19.95
C THR A 560 -1.53 1.33 18.44
N LYS A 561 -0.37 1.05 17.85
CA LYS A 561 -0.16 1.11 16.39
C LYS A 561 -1.05 0.10 15.66
N ALA A 562 -1.09 -1.14 16.13
CA ALA A 562 -1.92 -2.18 15.54
C ALA A 562 -3.42 -1.87 15.66
N TRP A 563 -3.86 -1.30 16.79
CA TRP A 563 -5.23 -0.84 16.99
C TRP A 563 -5.59 0.30 16.05
N TYR A 564 -4.68 1.26 15.85
CA TYR A 564 -4.90 2.35 14.90
C TYR A 564 -5.13 1.81 13.49
N ASN A 565 -4.27 0.90 13.00
CA ASN A 565 -4.43 0.29 11.68
C ASN A 565 -5.70 -0.55 11.57
N TRP A 566 -6.04 -1.32 12.61
CA TRP A 566 -7.30 -2.06 12.66
C TRP A 566 -8.49 -1.11 12.46
N ARG A 567 -8.52 0.00 13.21
CA ARG A 567 -9.55 1.03 13.02
C ARG A 567 -9.47 1.72 11.67
N PHE A 568 -8.30 1.95 11.13
CA PHE A 568 -8.13 2.59 9.84
C PHE A 568 -8.77 1.79 8.71
N VAL A 569 -8.64 0.47 8.72
CA VAL A 569 -9.29 -0.38 7.72
C VAL A 569 -10.79 -0.51 7.99
N VAL A 570 -11.20 -0.60 9.26
CA VAL A 570 -12.64 -0.74 9.63
C VAL A 570 -13.43 0.55 9.41
N GLU A 571 -12.88 1.70 9.79
CA GLU A 571 -13.54 3.02 9.69
C GLU A 571 -13.54 3.58 8.26
N ASP A 572 -12.70 3.03 7.38
CA ASP A 572 -12.80 3.27 5.94
C ASP A 572 -14.13 2.73 5.38
N GLY A 573 -14.61 1.61 5.92
CA GLY A 573 -15.94 1.06 5.65
C GLY A 573 -16.11 0.43 4.27
N SER A 574 -15.04 0.34 3.47
CA SER A 574 -15.08 -0.32 2.15
C SER A 574 -14.67 -1.79 2.18
N ASN A 575 -14.25 -2.30 3.34
CA ASN A 575 -13.66 -3.63 3.52
C ASN A 575 -12.54 -3.90 2.49
N GLY A 576 -11.73 -2.87 2.23
CA GLY A 576 -10.60 -2.91 1.32
C GLY A 576 -10.90 -2.59 -0.13
N VAL A 577 -12.15 -2.37 -0.55
CA VAL A 577 -12.47 -2.02 -1.95
C VAL A 577 -11.79 -0.71 -2.38
N HIS A 578 -11.67 0.28 -1.50
CA HIS A 578 -10.92 1.50 -1.81
C HIS A 578 -9.44 1.21 -2.11
N ASN A 579 -8.82 0.32 -1.34
CA ASN A 579 -7.42 -0.05 -1.51
C ASN A 579 -7.07 -1.40 -0.86
N ALA A 580 -7.26 -2.49 -1.62
CA ALA A 580 -7.11 -3.84 -1.09
C ALA A 580 -5.66 -4.17 -0.71
N GLY A 581 -4.70 -3.84 -1.59
CA GLY A 581 -3.29 -4.05 -1.34
C GLY A 581 -2.78 -3.31 -0.09
N TYR A 582 -3.24 -2.08 0.10
CA TYR A 582 -2.90 -1.29 1.29
C TYR A 582 -3.50 -1.89 2.55
N SER A 583 -4.79 -2.24 2.51
CA SER A 583 -5.51 -2.85 3.63
C SER A 583 -4.87 -4.16 4.09
N ILE A 584 -4.57 -5.06 3.16
CA ILE A 584 -3.92 -6.36 3.44
C ILE A 584 -2.56 -6.12 4.11
N ALA A 585 -1.72 -5.28 3.53
CA ALA A 585 -0.38 -5.04 4.08
C ALA A 585 -0.41 -4.34 5.45
N LEU A 586 -1.33 -3.39 5.68
CA LEU A 586 -1.52 -2.76 6.99
C LEU A 586 -1.90 -3.79 8.06
N LEU A 587 -2.85 -4.68 7.74
CA LEU A 587 -3.32 -5.71 8.66
C LEU A 587 -2.25 -6.77 8.93
N GLN A 588 -1.53 -7.23 7.90
CA GLN A 588 -0.41 -8.18 8.05
C GLN A 588 0.65 -7.63 8.99
N ARG A 589 1.06 -6.37 8.79
CA ARG A 589 2.08 -5.73 9.64
C ARG A 589 1.58 -5.43 11.04
N ALA A 590 0.32 -5.02 11.18
CA ALA A 590 -0.29 -4.85 12.49
C ALA A 590 -0.29 -6.16 13.29
N ILE A 591 -0.75 -7.26 12.68
CA ILE A 591 -0.73 -8.61 13.28
C ILE A 591 0.71 -9.01 13.64
N ALA A 592 1.64 -8.89 12.70
CA ALA A 592 3.03 -9.28 12.93
C ALA A 592 3.70 -8.46 14.05
N SER A 593 3.41 -7.16 14.13
CA SER A 593 3.98 -6.26 15.16
C SER A 593 3.67 -6.68 16.60
N ILE A 594 2.52 -7.33 16.83
CA ILE A 594 2.07 -7.75 18.18
C ILE A 594 2.21 -9.26 18.44
N THR A 595 2.53 -10.05 17.41
CA THR A 595 2.68 -11.51 17.52
C THR A 595 4.14 -11.94 17.43
N THR A 596 4.82 -11.62 16.32
CA THR A 596 6.20 -12.06 16.03
C THR A 596 7.23 -10.97 16.27
N GLY A 597 6.82 -9.69 16.20
CA GLY A 597 7.72 -8.54 16.15
C GLY A 597 8.39 -8.34 14.78
N ASP A 598 8.23 -9.28 13.86
CA ASP A 598 8.78 -9.23 12.50
C ASP A 598 7.75 -8.62 11.55
N ILE A 599 7.77 -7.30 11.43
CA ILE A 599 6.89 -6.49 10.56
C ILE A 599 7.25 -6.58 9.06
N GLY A 600 8.05 -7.57 8.66
CA GLY A 600 8.52 -7.74 7.29
C GLY A 600 9.81 -6.97 7.01
N ALA A 601 10.67 -6.73 8.01
CA ALA A 601 11.92 -5.99 7.84
C ALA A 601 13.04 -6.80 7.15
N GLY A 602 12.73 -7.90 6.45
CA GLY A 602 13.73 -8.82 5.91
C GLY A 602 14.53 -9.54 7.01
N LYS A 603 14.87 -10.81 6.80
CA LYS A 603 15.61 -11.61 7.78
C LYS A 603 16.69 -12.42 7.08
N ILE A 604 17.88 -12.53 7.70
CA ILE A 604 18.81 -13.60 7.33
C ILE A 604 18.15 -14.94 7.68
N VAL A 605 17.87 -15.74 6.66
CA VAL A 605 17.20 -17.03 6.79
C VAL A 605 18.20 -18.12 7.13
N SER A 606 19.41 -18.03 6.56
CA SER A 606 20.48 -18.98 6.84
C SER A 606 21.86 -18.43 6.45
N ILE A 607 22.89 -18.82 7.19
CA ILE A 607 24.29 -18.71 6.78
C ILE A 607 24.91 -20.11 6.91
N THR A 608 25.25 -20.71 5.78
CA THR A 608 25.68 -22.12 5.72
C THR A 608 27.00 -22.25 4.96
N ASP A 609 27.83 -23.20 5.35
CA ASP A 609 29.07 -23.52 4.64
C ASP A 609 28.81 -23.97 3.20
N VAL A 610 29.74 -23.67 2.29
CA VAL A 610 29.64 -24.10 0.88
C VAL A 610 30.24 -25.50 0.77
N PRO A 611 29.53 -26.50 0.22
CA PRO A 611 30.07 -27.85 0.14
C PRO A 611 31.12 -28.01 -0.98
N ASN A 612 32.14 -28.82 -0.72
CA ASN A 612 33.26 -29.16 -1.60
C ASN A 612 34.04 -27.93 -2.10
N ASP A 613 34.41 -27.04 -1.20
CA ASP A 613 35.25 -25.88 -1.47
C ASP A 613 36.49 -25.83 -0.54
N GLN A 614 37.46 -24.99 -0.88
CA GLN A 614 38.66 -24.74 -0.06
C GLN A 614 38.35 -23.85 1.16
N GLY A 615 37.09 -23.85 1.62
CA GLY A 615 36.58 -22.93 2.61
C GLY A 615 36.58 -21.46 2.17
N LYS A 616 36.56 -20.61 3.17
CA LYS A 616 36.46 -19.14 3.15
C LYS A 616 35.18 -18.64 2.51
N GLN A 617 34.15 -19.46 2.43
CA GLN A 617 32.91 -19.10 1.79
C GLN A 617 31.73 -19.63 2.58
N VAL A 618 30.69 -18.82 2.65
CA VAL A 618 29.39 -19.22 3.18
C VAL A 618 28.30 -18.79 2.20
N ARG A 619 27.26 -19.60 2.07
CA ARG A 619 26.01 -19.18 1.43
C ARG A 619 25.17 -18.43 2.44
N VAL A 620 24.98 -17.14 2.21
CA VAL A 620 24.08 -16.27 2.98
C VAL A 620 22.76 -16.17 2.22
N ALA A 621 21.64 -16.47 2.88
CA ALA A 621 20.30 -16.34 2.33
C ALA A 621 19.45 -15.40 3.21
N TRP A 622 18.62 -14.59 2.58
CA TRP A 622 17.72 -13.66 3.26
C TRP A 622 16.36 -13.56 2.57
N SER A 623 15.33 -13.21 3.33
CA SER A 623 13.99 -12.96 2.81
C SER A 623 13.89 -11.58 2.15
N LYS A 624 12.93 -11.43 1.23
CA LYS A 624 12.66 -10.14 0.60
C LYS A 624 12.29 -9.04 1.60
N PHE A 625 12.60 -7.79 1.26
CA PHE A 625 12.04 -6.63 1.95
C PHE A 625 10.72 -6.25 1.25
N PRO A 626 9.78 -5.55 1.90
CA PRO A 626 8.42 -5.41 1.38
C PRO A 626 8.32 -4.49 0.15
N GLY A 627 9.34 -3.66 -0.10
CA GLY A 627 9.42 -2.82 -1.29
C GLY A 627 9.94 -3.55 -2.54
N ASP A 628 10.31 -4.83 -2.44
CA ASP A 628 10.81 -5.59 -3.58
C ASP A 628 9.66 -6.21 -4.40
N GLY A 629 9.59 -5.88 -5.70
CA GLY A 629 8.53 -6.32 -6.61
C GLY A 629 7.28 -5.42 -6.65
N VAL A 630 7.28 -4.26 -5.97
CA VAL A 630 6.17 -3.28 -6.00
C VAL A 630 6.54 -2.02 -6.78
N SER A 631 5.56 -1.39 -7.45
CA SER A 631 5.77 -0.28 -8.40
C SER A 631 6.00 1.10 -7.78
N ALA A 632 5.54 1.34 -6.54
CA ALA A 632 5.43 2.69 -5.97
C ALA A 632 6.65 3.17 -5.14
N ASN A 633 7.58 2.28 -4.77
CA ASN A 633 8.91 2.62 -4.25
C ASN A 633 9.79 1.36 -4.28
N PRO A 634 10.24 0.91 -5.47
CA PRO A 634 10.90 -0.37 -5.59
C PRO A 634 12.21 -0.37 -4.80
N ILE A 635 12.44 -1.46 -4.06
CA ILE A 635 13.80 -1.87 -3.75
C ILE A 635 14.50 -2.01 -5.10
N ASN A 636 15.59 -1.27 -5.32
CA ASN A 636 16.38 -1.29 -6.54
C ASN A 636 17.49 -2.35 -6.48
N GLY A 637 17.79 -2.83 -5.28
CA GLY A 637 18.79 -3.84 -5.02
C GLY A 637 19.08 -3.99 -3.54
N TYR A 638 19.88 -5.00 -3.25
CA TYR A 638 20.33 -5.39 -1.93
C TYR A 638 21.84 -5.20 -1.84
N SER A 639 22.32 -4.69 -0.71
CA SER A 639 23.71 -4.80 -0.35
C SER A 639 23.93 -5.83 0.73
N LEU A 640 24.95 -6.67 0.56
CA LEU A 640 25.41 -7.60 1.59
C LEU A 640 26.67 -7.05 2.25
N TRP A 641 26.73 -7.12 3.58
CA TRP A 641 27.84 -6.61 4.39
C TRP A 641 28.36 -7.68 5.33
N ARG A 642 29.67 -7.67 5.56
CA ARG A 642 30.37 -8.58 6.48
C ARG A 642 31.10 -7.78 7.55
N ARG A 643 30.99 -8.20 8.81
CA ARG A 643 31.70 -7.54 9.92
C ARG A 643 33.19 -7.83 9.85
N VAL A 644 34.00 -6.84 10.23
CA VAL A 644 35.45 -6.94 10.32
C VAL A 644 35.90 -6.65 11.75
N ASP A 645 36.76 -7.50 12.29
CA ASP A 645 37.34 -7.31 13.61
C ASP A 645 38.41 -6.19 13.59
N ASN A 646 38.65 -5.54 14.74
CA ASN A 646 39.40 -4.29 14.87
C ASN A 646 40.91 -4.34 14.52
N ASN A 647 41.44 -5.44 13.97
CA ASN A 647 42.88 -5.65 13.73
C ASN A 647 43.35 -5.30 12.29
N VAL A 648 42.59 -4.48 11.55
CA VAL A 648 42.94 -4.08 10.17
C VAL A 648 43.72 -2.75 10.17
N ALA A 649 44.76 -2.66 9.33
CA ALA A 649 45.59 -1.46 9.20
C ALA A 649 44.77 -0.24 8.77
N ALA A 650 45.01 0.92 9.40
CA ALA A 650 44.20 2.13 9.24
C ALA A 650 44.13 2.70 7.81
N GLY A 651 45.08 2.34 6.93
CA GLY A 651 45.15 2.83 5.55
C GLY A 651 44.12 2.22 4.58
N GLU A 652 43.40 1.18 4.99
CA GLU A 652 42.41 0.49 4.14
C GLU A 652 40.95 0.74 4.59
N ILE A 653 40.72 1.68 5.50
CA ILE A 653 39.41 1.90 6.16
C ILE A 653 38.92 3.32 5.87
N THR A 654 37.73 3.44 5.29
CA THR A 654 37.06 4.73 5.08
C THR A 654 36.15 5.06 6.29
N PRO A 655 36.44 6.10 7.09
CA PRO A 655 35.56 6.52 8.17
C PRO A 655 34.30 7.17 7.61
N VAL A 656 33.14 6.83 8.16
CA VAL A 656 31.83 7.41 7.79
C VAL A 656 31.05 7.82 9.04
N ALA A 657 30.28 8.90 8.92
CA ALA A 657 29.59 9.53 10.05
C ALA A 657 28.45 8.67 10.62
N SER A 658 27.78 7.88 9.78
CA SER A 658 26.62 7.06 10.18
C SER A 658 26.47 5.80 9.30
N LYS A 659 25.63 4.86 9.75
CA LYS A 659 25.30 3.66 8.99
C LYS A 659 24.53 3.99 7.70
N GLU A 660 23.68 5.01 7.73
CA GLU A 660 22.94 5.50 6.55
C GLU A 660 23.91 6.05 5.49
N THR A 661 24.94 6.78 5.93
CA THR A 661 25.99 7.29 5.02
C THR A 661 26.75 6.14 4.35
N MET A 662 27.08 5.10 5.12
CA MET A 662 27.72 3.89 4.59
C MET A 662 26.82 3.18 3.56
N LEU A 663 25.55 2.99 3.88
CA LEU A 663 24.59 2.31 3.02
C LEU A 663 24.29 3.11 1.75
N ALA A 664 24.22 4.44 1.82
CA ALA A 664 24.04 5.29 0.65
C ALA A 664 25.21 5.22 -0.35
N LEU A 665 26.40 4.81 0.13
CA LEU A 665 27.55 4.55 -0.73
C LEU A 665 27.49 3.15 -1.38
N ALA A 666 26.55 2.28 -1.04
CA ALA A 666 26.48 0.94 -1.60
C ALA A 666 26.27 0.97 -3.12
N SER A 667 27.21 0.37 -3.86
CA SER A 667 27.09 0.19 -5.30
C SER A 667 28.01 -0.94 -5.75
N ALA A 668 27.75 -1.52 -6.92
CA ALA A 668 28.61 -2.56 -7.49
C ALA A 668 30.09 -2.12 -7.65
N GLN A 669 30.39 -0.82 -7.70
CA GLN A 669 31.75 -0.28 -7.80
C GLN A 669 32.53 -0.30 -6.47
N ASN A 670 31.85 -0.56 -5.35
CA ASN A 670 32.44 -0.48 -4.01
C ASN A 670 32.76 -1.86 -3.39
N VAL A 671 32.61 -2.96 -4.15
CA VAL A 671 32.93 -4.33 -3.72
C VAL A 671 34.33 -4.39 -3.10
N GLY A 672 34.42 -4.90 -1.87
CA GLY A 672 35.67 -5.03 -1.11
C GLY A 672 36.12 -3.77 -0.35
N LYS A 673 35.43 -2.63 -0.48
CA LYS A 673 35.73 -1.44 0.32
C LYS A 673 35.29 -1.61 1.77
N ARG A 674 36.11 -1.10 2.69
CA ARG A 674 35.87 -1.16 4.13
C ARG A 674 35.44 0.19 4.68
N TYR A 675 34.41 0.16 5.52
CA TYR A 675 33.85 1.36 6.15
C TYR A 675 33.81 1.19 7.66
N ARG A 676 34.15 2.25 8.38
CA ARG A 676 34.10 2.28 9.85
C ARG A 676 33.09 3.29 10.34
N ILE A 677 32.15 2.79 11.16
CA ILE A 677 31.14 3.60 11.82
C ILE A 677 31.54 3.72 13.29
N ALA A 678 31.69 4.94 13.79
CA ALA A 678 32.26 5.23 15.12
C ALA A 678 31.58 4.48 16.28
N GLN A 679 30.30 4.09 16.14
CA GLN A 679 29.52 3.39 17.17
C GLN A 679 29.02 1.99 16.76
N ALA A 680 29.26 1.53 15.53
CA ALA A 680 28.68 0.27 15.00
C ALA A 680 29.72 -0.73 14.44
N GLY A 681 31.01 -0.47 14.66
CA GLY A 681 32.11 -1.32 14.22
C GLY A 681 32.55 -1.07 12.77
N THR A 682 33.34 -2.01 12.25
CA THR A 682 33.88 -1.96 10.88
C THR A 682 33.18 -3.00 10.01
N TRP A 683 32.78 -2.60 8.81
CA TRP A 683 32.03 -3.44 7.87
C TRP A 683 32.65 -3.39 6.47
N ASP A 684 32.73 -4.57 5.85
CA ASP A 684 33.12 -4.77 4.46
C ASP A 684 31.87 -4.82 3.58
N PHE A 685 31.89 -4.07 2.48
CA PHE A 685 30.89 -4.23 1.44
C PHE A 685 31.19 -5.47 0.60
N VAL A 686 30.32 -6.48 0.67
CA VAL A 686 30.53 -7.78 0.03
C VAL A 686 30.01 -7.77 -1.40
N ALA A 687 28.77 -7.34 -1.61
CA ALA A 687 28.13 -7.38 -2.93
C ALA A 687 26.93 -6.45 -3.04
N TRP A 688 26.60 -6.12 -4.30
CA TRP A 688 25.32 -5.55 -4.72
C TRP A 688 24.53 -6.60 -5.51
N ILE A 689 23.28 -6.83 -5.14
CA ILE A 689 22.38 -7.80 -5.78
C ILE A 689 21.16 -7.03 -6.30
N PRO A 690 20.91 -6.98 -7.62
CA PRO A 690 19.69 -6.37 -8.14
C PRO A 690 18.44 -7.06 -7.59
N SER A 691 17.40 -6.27 -7.32
CA SER A 691 16.09 -6.79 -6.97
C SER A 691 15.38 -7.39 -8.18
N ALA A 692 14.57 -8.42 -7.93
CA ALA A 692 13.81 -9.16 -8.92
C ALA A 692 12.46 -9.66 -8.40
N GLY A 693 12.02 -9.24 -7.20
CA GLY A 693 10.75 -9.65 -6.60
C GLY A 693 10.70 -11.09 -6.07
N TYR A 694 11.84 -11.78 -5.88
CA TYR A 694 11.87 -13.13 -5.34
C TYR A 694 11.59 -13.15 -3.84
N GLU A 695 10.94 -14.21 -3.32
CA GLU A 695 10.71 -14.39 -1.88
C GLU A 695 12.00 -14.49 -1.07
N PHE A 696 13.03 -15.11 -1.65
CA PHE A 696 14.34 -15.30 -1.04
C PHE A 696 15.44 -14.95 -2.02
N TYR A 697 16.50 -14.35 -1.48
CA TYR A 697 17.76 -14.13 -2.17
C TYR A 697 18.84 -14.94 -1.47
N SER A 698 19.84 -15.37 -2.23
CA SER A 698 21.04 -15.96 -1.65
C SER A 698 22.26 -15.67 -2.49
N MET A 699 23.41 -15.59 -1.82
CA MET A 699 24.70 -15.53 -2.50
C MET A 699 25.79 -16.25 -1.71
N VAL A 700 26.84 -16.67 -2.42
CA VAL A 700 28.08 -17.14 -1.80
C VAL A 700 28.93 -15.93 -1.45
N ALA A 701 29.18 -15.74 -0.16
CA ALA A 701 29.91 -14.62 0.40
C ALA A 701 31.23 -15.10 1.02
N PRO A 702 32.34 -14.36 0.82
CA PRO A 702 33.61 -14.72 1.41
C PRO A 702 33.58 -14.51 2.94
N THR A 703 34.20 -15.41 3.69
CA THR A 703 34.58 -15.21 5.10
C THR A 703 36.03 -14.72 5.19
N LEU A 704 36.44 -14.27 6.37
CA LEU A 704 37.84 -13.87 6.62
C LEU A 704 38.72 -15.06 7.02
N TYR A 705 38.11 -16.10 7.56
CA TYR A 705 38.78 -17.26 8.15
C TYR A 705 37.94 -18.52 7.98
N ASP A 706 38.63 -19.65 7.99
CA ASP A 706 38.05 -20.99 8.11
C ASP A 706 37.95 -21.42 9.56
N SER A 707 36.89 -22.15 9.86
CA SER A 707 36.83 -22.98 11.06
C SER A 707 37.65 -24.23 10.82
N THR A 708 38.41 -24.61 11.84
CA THR A 708 39.27 -25.79 11.81
C THR A 708 39.00 -26.64 13.03
N SER A 709 39.64 -27.81 13.11
CA SER A 709 39.63 -28.65 14.32
C SER A 709 40.11 -27.93 15.59
N LYS A 710 40.79 -26.78 15.47
CA LYS A 710 41.27 -25.96 16.58
C LYS A 710 40.23 -24.95 17.11
N GLY A 711 39.09 -24.77 16.44
CA GLY A 711 38.00 -23.91 16.90
C GLY A 711 37.16 -23.31 15.77
N ILE A 712 35.94 -22.89 16.12
CA ILE A 712 34.97 -22.28 15.21
C ILE A 712 35.29 -20.78 15.04
N ARG A 713 35.35 -20.32 13.79
CA ARG A 713 35.53 -18.92 13.40
C ARG A 713 34.25 -18.39 12.78
N TRP A 714 33.47 -17.67 13.59
CA TRP A 714 32.21 -17.07 13.15
C TRP A 714 32.43 -15.83 12.28
N SER A 715 31.71 -15.76 11.17
CA SER A 715 31.57 -14.58 10.31
C SER A 715 30.16 -14.02 10.44
N VAL A 716 30.06 -12.70 10.60
CA VAL A 716 28.78 -12.00 10.84
C VAL A 716 28.39 -11.19 9.61
N PHE A 717 27.14 -11.31 9.19
CA PHE A 717 26.60 -10.67 7.99
C PHE A 717 25.27 -9.97 8.28
N PHE A 718 24.95 -8.94 7.50
CA PHE A 718 23.58 -8.43 7.36
C PHE A 718 23.33 -8.03 5.89
N ALA A 719 22.06 -8.07 5.49
CA ALA A 719 21.62 -7.57 4.18
C ALA A 719 20.86 -6.25 4.35
N ALA A 720 20.99 -5.35 3.38
CA ALA A 720 20.26 -4.09 3.35
C ALA A 720 19.58 -3.85 2.00
N GLY A 721 18.30 -3.48 2.03
CA GLY A 721 17.51 -3.15 0.85
C GLY A 721 17.53 -1.65 0.56
N HIS A 722 17.70 -1.28 -0.71
CA HIS A 722 17.85 0.11 -1.14
C HIS A 722 16.65 0.58 -1.94
N ALA A 723 15.89 1.53 -1.41
CA ALA A 723 14.77 2.18 -2.08
C ALA A 723 15.07 3.66 -2.34
N ARG A 724 14.18 4.39 -3.05
CA ARG A 724 14.37 5.83 -3.28
C ARG A 724 14.22 6.60 -1.96
N GLY A 725 15.35 7.01 -1.38
CA GLY A 725 15.39 7.82 -0.15
C GLY A 725 15.19 7.04 1.15
N GLN A 726 15.14 5.70 1.10
CA GLN A 726 14.93 4.84 2.26
C GLN A 726 15.82 3.58 2.21
N LEU A 727 16.22 3.10 3.39
CA LEU A 727 17.11 1.96 3.58
C LEU A 727 16.47 0.99 4.57
N TYR A 728 16.53 -0.30 4.26
CA TYR A 728 16.07 -1.39 5.12
C TYR A 728 17.23 -2.28 5.49
N GLU A 729 17.17 -2.93 6.66
CA GLU A 729 18.23 -3.83 7.10
C GLU A 729 17.71 -5.04 7.86
N THR A 730 18.36 -6.17 7.66
CA THR A 730 18.18 -7.33 8.53
C THR A 730 18.95 -7.12 9.84
N ALA A 731 18.53 -7.79 10.91
CA ALA A 731 19.42 -7.99 12.05
C ALA A 731 20.69 -8.74 11.60
N PRO A 732 21.88 -8.44 12.15
CA PRO A 732 23.07 -9.23 11.86
C PRO A 732 22.93 -10.66 12.36
N ASP A 733 23.38 -11.62 11.56
CA ASP A 733 23.41 -13.04 11.89
C ASP A 733 24.80 -13.62 11.55
N SER A 734 25.11 -14.82 12.04
CA SER A 734 26.44 -15.42 11.90
C SER A 734 26.43 -16.87 11.42
N GLY A 735 27.42 -17.22 10.62
CA GLY A 735 27.75 -18.59 10.25
C GLY A 735 29.26 -18.77 10.16
N TYR A 736 29.71 -19.97 9.80
CA TYR A 736 31.13 -20.26 9.67
C TYR A 736 31.39 -21.10 8.43
N SER A 737 32.58 -20.93 7.85
CA SER A 737 33.07 -21.74 6.74
C SER A 737 34.02 -22.83 7.24
N VAL A 738 34.09 -23.96 6.54
CA VAL A 738 35.05 -25.04 6.76
C VAL A 738 35.63 -25.42 5.41
N ASP A 739 36.95 -25.56 5.34
CA ASP A 739 37.58 -26.20 4.19
C ASP A 739 37.24 -27.70 4.20
N ASN A 740 36.38 -28.09 3.27
CA ASN A 740 35.82 -29.42 3.17
C ASN A 740 36.20 -30.10 1.83
N LEU A 741 37.07 -29.47 1.03
CA LEU A 741 37.60 -30.02 -0.21
C LEU A 741 38.91 -30.77 0.08
N LYS A 742 38.93 -32.04 -0.30
CA LYS A 742 40.13 -32.87 -0.13
C LYS A 742 41.17 -32.56 -1.21
N PRO A 743 42.48 -32.60 -0.89
CA PRO A 743 43.54 -32.46 -1.88
C PRO A 743 43.58 -33.67 -2.82
N ALA A 744 44.26 -33.50 -3.96
CA ALA A 744 44.43 -34.56 -4.95
C ALA A 744 45.42 -35.64 -4.43
N PRO A 745 45.16 -36.93 -4.72
CA PRO A 745 46.06 -38.01 -4.33
C PRO A 745 47.42 -37.91 -5.06
N PRO A 746 48.53 -38.38 -4.44
CA PRO A 746 49.83 -38.43 -5.12
C PRO A 746 49.76 -39.24 -6.41
N SER A 747 50.30 -38.67 -7.50
CA SER A 747 50.40 -39.30 -8.81
C SER A 747 51.84 -39.73 -9.13
N ASN A 748 52.00 -40.60 -10.13
CA ASN A 748 53.31 -41.13 -10.58
C ASN A 748 54.14 -41.76 -9.46
N VAL A 749 53.49 -42.41 -8.51
CA VAL A 749 54.16 -43.09 -7.41
C VAL A 749 54.95 -44.28 -7.94
N VAL A 750 56.26 -44.29 -7.73
CA VAL A 750 57.17 -45.36 -8.13
C VAL A 750 57.99 -45.82 -6.93
N ALA A 751 58.25 -47.13 -6.87
CA ALA A 751 59.19 -47.74 -5.94
C ALA A 751 60.38 -48.31 -6.70
N SER A 752 61.59 -48.03 -6.24
CA SER A 752 62.83 -48.58 -6.77
C SER A 752 63.71 -49.14 -5.66
N ILE A 753 64.46 -50.21 -5.96
CA ILE A 753 65.44 -50.77 -5.03
C ILE A 753 66.77 -50.03 -5.25
N LEU A 754 67.32 -49.49 -4.17
CA LEU A 754 68.62 -48.83 -4.16
C LEU A 754 69.76 -49.84 -4.04
N ALA A 755 70.98 -49.43 -4.41
CA ALA A 755 72.19 -50.27 -4.37
C ALA A 755 72.50 -50.84 -2.97
N ASP A 756 72.06 -50.15 -1.91
CA ASP A 756 72.17 -50.58 -0.51
C ASP A 756 71.01 -51.49 -0.04
N ASN A 757 70.21 -52.03 -0.97
CA ASN A 757 69.04 -52.88 -0.74
C ASN A 757 67.90 -52.20 0.07
N LYS A 758 67.76 -50.87 -0.02
CA LYS A 758 66.63 -50.11 0.54
C LYS A 758 65.60 -49.76 -0.52
N VAL A 759 64.37 -49.41 -0.11
CA VAL A 759 63.33 -48.94 -1.05
C VAL A 759 63.35 -47.43 -1.12
N SER A 760 63.46 -46.88 -2.33
CA SER A 760 63.19 -45.47 -2.60
C SER A 760 61.82 -45.33 -3.27
N LEU A 761 60.97 -44.54 -2.64
CA LEU A 761 59.68 -44.08 -3.17
C LEU A 761 59.86 -42.68 -3.75
N LYS A 762 59.26 -42.43 -4.91
CA LYS A 762 59.19 -41.10 -5.54
C LYS A 762 57.82 -40.90 -6.17
N TRP A 763 57.30 -39.68 -6.11
CA TRP A 763 56.03 -39.29 -6.73
C TRP A 763 56.13 -37.87 -7.32
N ALA A 764 55.05 -37.39 -7.93
CA ALA A 764 54.98 -36.04 -8.51
C ALA A 764 54.73 -34.96 -7.45
N ASP A 765 55.11 -33.72 -7.76
CA ASP A 765 54.81 -32.55 -6.93
C ASP A 765 53.28 -32.35 -6.75
N PRO A 766 52.84 -31.87 -5.58
CA PRO A 766 51.44 -31.60 -5.32
C PRO A 766 50.95 -30.43 -6.18
N VAL A 767 49.72 -30.54 -6.70
CA VAL A 767 49.10 -29.51 -7.55
C VAL A 767 48.24 -28.55 -6.72
N ASP A 768 47.81 -28.98 -5.52
CA ASP A 768 46.92 -28.23 -4.64
C ASP A 768 47.69 -27.13 -3.88
N ALA A 769 47.19 -25.89 -3.94
CA ALA A 769 47.85 -24.72 -3.36
C ALA A 769 47.87 -24.69 -1.82
N ASP A 770 47.03 -25.50 -1.19
CA ASP A 770 46.84 -25.68 0.25
C ASP A 770 47.48 -26.98 0.77
N PHE A 771 48.31 -27.65 -0.03
CA PHE A 771 49.08 -28.82 0.38
C PHE A 771 49.91 -28.55 1.64
N GLN A 772 49.82 -29.46 2.61
CA GLN A 772 50.59 -29.41 3.85
C GLN A 772 51.66 -30.51 3.93
N TYR A 773 51.29 -31.79 3.77
CA TYR A 773 52.24 -32.91 3.84
C TYR A 773 51.71 -34.20 3.18
N PHE A 774 52.60 -35.16 2.92
CA PHE A 774 52.29 -36.52 2.51
C PHE A 774 52.29 -37.48 3.71
N ALA A 775 51.41 -38.47 3.71
CA ALA A 775 51.41 -39.58 4.64
C ALA A 775 51.69 -40.90 3.91
N ILE A 776 52.73 -41.62 4.34
CA ILE A 776 53.18 -42.88 3.72
C ILE A 776 52.71 -44.04 4.59
N TYR A 777 52.10 -45.04 3.97
CA TYR A 777 51.63 -46.25 4.61
C TYR A 777 52.33 -47.46 4.00
N ARG A 778 52.61 -48.47 4.83
CA ARG A 778 53.31 -49.69 4.44
C ARG A 778 52.64 -50.92 5.02
N SER A 779 52.55 -51.98 4.23
CA SER A 779 52.14 -53.32 4.66
C SER A 779 52.98 -54.41 4.02
N ILE A 780 52.93 -55.62 4.57
CA ILE A 780 53.46 -56.85 3.95
C ILE A 780 52.35 -57.67 3.26
N THR A 781 51.10 -57.23 3.37
CA THR A 781 49.92 -57.86 2.77
C THR A 781 49.47 -57.04 1.57
N ALA A 782 49.23 -57.71 0.43
CA ALA A 782 48.71 -57.07 -0.78
C ALA A 782 47.28 -56.57 -0.57
N GLY A 783 46.90 -55.48 -1.24
CA GLY A 783 45.56 -54.92 -1.18
C GLY A 783 45.18 -54.32 0.18
N PHE A 784 46.16 -53.89 0.98
CA PHE A 784 45.88 -53.33 2.30
C PHE A 784 45.16 -51.98 2.20
N ASP A 785 44.22 -51.74 3.12
CA ASP A 785 43.55 -50.47 3.30
C ASP A 785 44.24 -49.71 4.46
N PRO A 786 44.89 -48.55 4.19
CA PRO A 786 45.53 -47.77 5.23
C PRO A 786 44.56 -47.08 6.21
N LYS A 787 43.25 -47.11 5.95
CA LYS A 787 42.25 -46.42 6.74
C LYS A 787 42.34 -46.79 8.24
N GLY A 788 42.50 -45.76 9.08
CA GLY A 788 42.59 -45.91 10.53
C GLY A 788 43.94 -46.43 11.06
N THR A 789 44.93 -46.61 10.18
CA THR A 789 46.30 -46.98 10.57
C THR A 789 47.17 -45.73 10.73
N GLN A 790 48.20 -45.81 11.58
CA GLN A 790 49.19 -44.74 11.68
C GLN A 790 50.14 -44.79 10.48
N PRO A 791 50.45 -43.64 9.84
CA PRO A 791 51.39 -43.62 8.74
C PRO A 791 52.80 -44.03 9.22
N LEU A 792 53.51 -44.75 8.37
CA LEU A 792 54.94 -45.06 8.55
C LEU A 792 55.75 -43.77 8.69
N LYS A 793 55.42 -42.75 7.88
CA LYS A 793 56.08 -41.45 7.91
C LYS A 793 55.17 -40.36 7.33
N THR A 794 55.24 -39.17 7.91
CA THR A 794 54.74 -37.94 7.30
C THR A 794 55.91 -37.02 6.91
N LEU A 795 55.82 -36.37 5.74
CA LEU A 795 56.88 -35.53 5.19
C LEU A 795 56.37 -34.61 4.07
N THR A 796 57.15 -33.59 3.71
CA THR A 796 56.82 -32.62 2.65
C THR A 796 57.54 -32.88 1.32
N ASP A 797 58.65 -33.62 1.35
CA ASP A 797 59.41 -33.97 0.14
C ASP A 797 58.64 -34.94 -0.77
N VAL A 798 58.96 -34.95 -2.07
CA VAL A 798 58.35 -35.89 -3.04
C VAL A 798 59.07 -37.25 -3.13
N THR A 799 59.97 -37.52 -2.19
CA THR A 799 60.75 -38.75 -2.12
C THR A 799 60.85 -39.26 -0.69
N TYR A 800 60.87 -40.57 -0.53
CA TYR A 800 61.10 -41.22 0.76
C TYR A 800 61.97 -42.46 0.61
N LYS A 801 62.91 -42.65 1.54
CA LYS A 801 63.73 -43.85 1.62
C LYS A 801 63.31 -44.69 2.83
N ASP A 802 62.76 -45.87 2.57
CA ASP A 802 62.43 -46.85 3.60
C ASP A 802 63.68 -47.68 3.93
N ASN A 803 64.24 -47.41 5.11
CA ASN A 803 65.43 -48.11 5.60
C ASN A 803 65.09 -49.41 6.33
N ASP A 804 63.82 -49.65 6.69
CA ASP A 804 63.38 -50.74 7.58
C ASP A 804 62.84 -51.93 6.78
N VAL A 805 63.56 -52.26 5.70
CA VAL A 805 63.26 -53.38 4.80
C VAL A 805 64.36 -54.44 4.86
N VAL A 806 63.97 -55.72 4.72
CA VAL A 806 64.89 -56.87 4.73
C VAL A 806 64.95 -57.58 3.39
N ILE A 807 66.11 -58.14 3.06
CA ILE A 807 66.31 -58.93 1.83
C ILE A 807 65.36 -60.14 1.83
N GLY A 808 64.67 -60.36 0.70
CA GLY A 808 63.62 -61.35 0.54
C GLY A 808 62.21 -60.87 0.93
N GLY A 809 62.09 -59.71 1.58
CA GLY A 809 60.81 -59.13 1.96
C GLY A 809 60.06 -58.53 0.77
N LYS A 810 58.72 -58.66 0.79
CA LYS A 810 57.81 -57.97 -0.13
C LYS A 810 56.97 -56.96 0.65
N TYR A 811 57.02 -55.70 0.23
CA TYR A 811 56.35 -54.58 0.87
C TYR A 811 55.41 -53.90 -0.12
N TYR A 812 54.27 -53.42 0.38
CA TYR A 812 53.27 -52.67 -0.36
C TYR A 812 53.15 -51.29 0.26
N TYR A 813 53.13 -50.25 -0.58
CA TYR A 813 53.04 -48.86 -0.15
C TYR A 813 51.84 -48.16 -0.78
N ARG A 814 51.26 -47.24 -0.01
CA ARG A 814 50.25 -46.28 -0.45
C ARG A 814 50.59 -44.93 0.17
N ILE A 815 50.30 -43.84 -0.55
CA ILE A 815 50.59 -42.48 -0.10
C ILE A 815 49.30 -41.65 -0.22
N SER A 816 49.01 -40.81 0.77
CA SER A 816 47.97 -39.77 0.70
C SER A 816 48.57 -38.38 0.90
N THR A 817 47.85 -37.35 0.48
CA THR A 817 48.14 -35.94 0.77
C THR A 817 47.21 -35.43 1.87
N PHE A 818 47.73 -34.49 2.65
CA PHE A 818 46.99 -33.69 3.63
C PHE A 818 47.15 -32.21 3.28
N ASP A 819 46.06 -31.46 3.39
CA ASP A 819 46.05 -30.00 3.29
C ASP A 819 46.22 -29.32 4.67
N PHE A 820 46.25 -27.99 4.69
CA PHE A 820 46.36 -27.21 5.93
C PHE A 820 45.10 -27.28 6.84
N ALA A 821 43.95 -27.66 6.29
CA ALA A 821 42.72 -27.88 7.05
C ALA A 821 42.68 -29.27 7.72
N GLY A 822 43.53 -30.19 7.27
CA GLY A 822 43.64 -31.55 7.75
C GLY A 822 42.79 -32.54 6.96
N ASN A 823 42.31 -32.17 5.77
CA ASN A 823 41.61 -33.11 4.90
C ASN A 823 42.62 -34.05 4.24
N GLU A 824 42.32 -35.35 4.29
CA GLU A 824 43.12 -36.39 3.64
C GLU A 824 42.54 -36.76 2.27
N SER A 825 43.41 -36.83 1.26
CA SER A 825 43.07 -37.30 -0.08
C SER A 825 42.66 -38.78 -0.10
N ALA A 826 42.24 -39.25 -1.28
CA ALA A 826 42.30 -40.70 -1.55
C ALA A 826 43.76 -41.20 -1.50
N TYR A 827 43.95 -42.50 -1.33
CA TYR A 827 45.28 -43.11 -1.43
C TYR A 827 45.74 -43.23 -2.88
N SER A 828 47.04 -43.15 -3.11
CA SER A 828 47.66 -43.56 -4.37
C SER A 828 47.32 -45.02 -4.71
N PRO A 829 47.47 -45.42 -5.98
CA PRO A 829 47.53 -46.83 -6.33
C PRO A 829 48.57 -47.56 -5.45
N GLU A 830 48.28 -48.83 -5.12
CA GLU A 830 49.21 -49.66 -4.38
C GLU A 830 50.43 -49.97 -5.24
N ILE A 831 51.63 -49.75 -4.69
CA ILE A 831 52.90 -50.08 -5.32
C ILE A 831 53.64 -51.09 -4.46
N SER A 832 54.23 -52.12 -5.08
CA SER A 832 54.97 -53.16 -4.37
C SER A 832 56.47 -53.09 -4.64
N ALA A 833 57.28 -53.34 -3.62
CA ALA A 833 58.73 -53.51 -3.71
C ALA A 833 59.13 -54.89 -3.14
N ILE A 834 59.92 -55.65 -3.90
CA ILE A 834 60.52 -56.92 -3.45
C ILE A 834 62.02 -56.67 -3.30
N ILE A 835 62.59 -56.89 -2.10
CA ILE A 835 64.01 -56.68 -1.86
C ILE A 835 64.79 -57.91 -2.35
N THR A 836 65.34 -57.83 -3.57
CA THR A 836 66.25 -58.85 -4.10
C THR A 836 67.69 -58.37 -4.02
N LYS A 837 68.64 -59.24 -3.68
CA LYS A 837 70.08 -58.91 -3.61
C LYS A 837 70.55 -58.34 -4.95
N VAL A 838 70.88 -57.05 -5.00
CA VAL A 838 71.38 -56.40 -6.22
C VAL A 838 72.88 -56.63 -6.33
N ASN A 839 73.31 -57.43 -7.32
CA ASN A 839 74.70 -57.44 -7.78
C ASN A 839 74.88 -56.26 -8.73
N GLU A 840 75.75 -55.31 -8.37
CA GLU A 840 76.18 -54.25 -9.28
C GLU A 840 76.86 -54.88 -10.50
N ARG A 841 76.21 -54.75 -11.66
CA ARG A 841 76.80 -55.10 -12.96
C ARG A 841 77.22 -53.79 -13.62
N GLY A 842 78.52 -53.57 -13.70
CA GLY A 842 79.13 -52.41 -14.34
C GLY A 842 78.57 -52.17 -15.74
N GLY A 843 78.07 -50.96 -15.96
CA GLY A 843 77.68 -50.47 -17.28
C GLY A 843 78.93 -50.24 -18.13
N GLY A 844 79.36 -51.25 -18.87
CA GLY A 844 80.36 -51.09 -19.92
C GLY A 844 79.85 -50.15 -21.01
N VAL A 845 80.72 -49.33 -21.58
CA VAL A 845 80.42 -48.54 -22.78
C VAL A 845 79.92 -49.50 -23.87
N PRO A 846 78.82 -49.17 -24.60
CA PRO A 846 78.37 -50.00 -25.71
C PRO A 846 79.49 -50.26 -26.72
N THR A 847 79.56 -51.45 -27.31
CA THR A 847 80.58 -51.77 -28.32
C THR A 847 80.12 -51.49 -29.75
N ALA A 848 78.83 -51.20 -29.94
CA ALA A 848 78.23 -50.89 -31.24
C ALA A 848 77.14 -49.82 -31.11
N TYR A 849 76.83 -49.17 -32.23
CA TYR A 849 75.65 -48.31 -32.32
C TYR A 849 74.38 -49.17 -32.38
N ALA A 850 73.36 -48.81 -31.63
CA ALA A 850 72.06 -49.48 -31.68
C ALA A 850 70.90 -48.50 -31.46
N LEU A 851 69.78 -48.71 -32.16
CA LEU A 851 68.52 -48.02 -31.92
C LEU A 851 67.47 -49.05 -31.51
N SER A 852 67.02 -48.96 -30.26
CA SER A 852 66.02 -49.87 -29.69
C SER A 852 64.62 -49.52 -30.17
N GLN A 853 63.72 -50.51 -30.10
CA GLN A 853 62.29 -50.27 -30.25
C GLN A 853 61.79 -49.38 -29.10
N ASN A 854 60.99 -48.37 -29.42
CA ASN A 854 60.39 -47.49 -28.42
C ASN A 854 59.44 -48.30 -27.51
N TYR A 855 59.34 -47.93 -26.24
CA TYR A 855 58.45 -48.57 -25.28
C TYR A 855 57.75 -47.54 -24.39
N PRO A 856 56.42 -47.63 -24.21
CA PRO A 856 55.51 -48.58 -24.86
C PRO A 856 55.36 -48.36 -26.38
N ASN A 857 54.90 -49.38 -27.11
CA ASN A 857 54.50 -49.29 -28.52
C ASN A 857 53.40 -50.34 -28.82
N PRO A 858 52.11 -49.97 -29.03
CA PRO A 858 51.61 -48.60 -29.13
C PRO A 858 51.70 -47.79 -27.82
N PHE A 859 51.70 -46.45 -27.89
CA PHE A 859 51.86 -45.56 -26.74
C PHE A 859 50.80 -44.44 -26.68
N ASN A 860 50.56 -43.86 -25.49
CA ASN A 860 49.62 -42.75 -25.26
C ASN A 860 50.04 -41.84 -24.10
N PRO A 861 50.29 -40.53 -24.31
CA PRO A 861 50.90 -39.95 -25.50
C PRO A 861 52.43 -40.02 -25.44
N GLU A 862 53.03 -40.60 -24.39
CA GLU A 862 54.48 -40.65 -24.21
C GLU A 862 55.12 -42.02 -24.50
N THR A 863 56.31 -42.02 -25.10
CA THR A 863 57.12 -43.23 -25.32
C THR A 863 58.60 -42.95 -25.13
N THR A 864 59.35 -43.95 -24.63
CA THR A 864 60.80 -43.84 -24.47
C THR A 864 61.53 -44.49 -25.64
N ILE A 865 62.43 -43.74 -26.27
CA ILE A 865 63.34 -44.23 -27.32
C ILE A 865 64.73 -44.40 -26.71
N LYS A 866 65.29 -45.60 -26.79
CA LYS A 866 66.64 -45.92 -26.30
C LYS A 866 67.62 -46.14 -27.45
N TYR A 867 68.85 -45.65 -27.31
CA TYR A 867 69.91 -45.89 -28.29
C TYR A 867 71.29 -45.95 -27.63
N GLU A 868 72.24 -46.55 -28.33
CA GLU A 868 73.57 -46.86 -27.83
C GLU A 868 74.63 -46.17 -28.69
N LEU A 869 75.60 -45.53 -28.04
CA LEU A 869 76.74 -44.88 -28.69
C LEU A 869 78.04 -45.52 -28.18
N PRO A 870 78.83 -46.20 -29.05
CA PRO A 870 80.12 -46.76 -28.67
C PRO A 870 81.25 -45.73 -28.66
N ALA A 871 81.04 -44.56 -29.27
CA ALA A 871 81.97 -43.43 -29.28
C ALA A 871 81.19 -42.12 -29.17
N SER A 872 81.83 -41.11 -28.58
CA SER A 872 81.25 -39.76 -28.49
C SER A 872 81.12 -39.15 -29.89
N GLY A 873 80.00 -38.48 -30.18
CA GLY A 873 79.76 -37.86 -31.49
C GLY A 873 78.45 -37.10 -31.55
N HIS A 874 78.23 -36.36 -32.65
CA HIS A 874 76.98 -35.64 -32.89
C HIS A 874 75.84 -36.62 -33.18
N VAL A 875 74.73 -36.49 -32.44
CA VAL A 875 73.54 -37.34 -32.58
C VAL A 875 72.34 -36.49 -32.96
N ARG A 876 71.65 -36.89 -34.03
CA ARG A 876 70.35 -36.35 -34.41
C ARG A 876 69.30 -37.44 -34.33
N LEU A 877 68.29 -37.26 -33.47
CA LEU A 877 67.13 -38.12 -33.37
C LEU A 877 65.88 -37.31 -33.73
N SER A 878 65.26 -37.65 -34.86
CA SER A 878 64.12 -36.93 -35.41
C SER A 878 62.92 -37.87 -35.62
N ILE A 879 61.72 -37.32 -35.48
CA ILE A 879 60.44 -38.02 -35.59
C ILE A 879 59.74 -37.58 -36.87
N TYR A 880 59.15 -38.52 -37.59
CA TYR A 880 58.53 -38.32 -38.89
C TYR A 880 57.12 -38.91 -38.95
N THR A 881 56.24 -38.25 -39.70
CA THR A 881 54.94 -38.83 -40.09
C THR A 881 55.13 -39.96 -41.11
N ALA A 882 54.07 -40.73 -41.38
CA ALA A 882 54.09 -41.75 -42.44
C ALA A 882 54.36 -41.19 -43.86
N LEU A 883 54.18 -39.88 -44.07
CA LEU A 883 54.50 -39.19 -45.32
C LEU A 883 55.95 -38.66 -45.37
N GLY A 884 56.75 -38.90 -44.32
CA GLY A 884 58.14 -38.45 -44.24
C GLY A 884 58.32 -37.00 -43.81
N GLN A 885 57.28 -36.33 -43.30
CA GLN A 885 57.40 -34.98 -42.76
C GLN A 885 58.01 -35.01 -41.36
N GLU A 886 59.04 -34.19 -41.09
CA GLU A 886 59.66 -34.07 -39.75
C GLU A 886 58.69 -33.40 -38.78
N VAL A 887 58.30 -34.13 -37.74
CA VAL A 887 57.37 -33.71 -36.69
C VAL A 887 58.10 -32.96 -35.59
N ARG A 888 59.18 -33.57 -35.08
CA ARG A 888 59.96 -33.04 -33.96
C ARG A 888 61.37 -33.59 -34.00
N ARG A 889 62.34 -32.74 -33.66
CA ARG A 889 63.70 -33.16 -33.37
C ARG A 889 63.87 -33.27 -31.86
N VAL A 890 64.09 -34.48 -31.36
CA VAL A 890 64.17 -34.76 -29.91
C VAL A 890 65.61 -34.75 -29.39
N VAL A 891 66.59 -34.97 -30.26
CA VAL A 891 68.03 -34.84 -29.94
C VAL A 891 68.74 -34.24 -31.16
N ASP A 892 69.62 -33.25 -30.95
CA ASP A 892 70.44 -32.62 -32.00
C ASP A 892 71.70 -31.97 -31.39
N TYR A 893 72.57 -32.78 -30.78
CA TYR A 893 73.81 -32.32 -30.16
C TYR A 893 74.81 -33.47 -29.94
N THR A 894 76.04 -33.12 -29.57
CA THR A 894 77.11 -34.09 -29.27
C THR A 894 76.89 -34.79 -27.94
N GLN A 895 76.87 -36.13 -27.94
CA GLN A 895 76.70 -36.96 -26.75
C GLN A 895 77.90 -37.89 -26.53
N PRO A 896 78.23 -38.25 -25.27
CA PRO A 896 79.32 -39.17 -24.96
C PRO A 896 78.96 -40.63 -25.27
N ALA A 897 79.99 -41.49 -25.37
CA ALA A 897 79.82 -42.94 -25.51
C ALA A 897 79.10 -43.54 -24.29
N ALA A 898 77.82 -43.91 -24.44
CA ALA A 898 76.98 -44.48 -23.38
C ALA A 898 75.68 -45.08 -23.96
N TYR A 899 74.90 -45.72 -23.09
CA TYR A 899 73.48 -45.98 -23.34
C TYR A 899 72.69 -44.70 -23.07
N HIS A 900 71.84 -44.32 -24.02
CA HIS A 900 71.02 -43.10 -23.95
C HIS A 900 69.54 -43.45 -24.06
N GLN A 901 68.70 -42.59 -23.49
CA GLN A 901 67.25 -42.65 -23.65
C GLN A 901 66.65 -41.25 -23.71
N VAL A 902 65.61 -41.09 -24.52
CA VAL A 902 64.83 -39.85 -24.63
C VAL A 902 63.35 -40.18 -24.66
N VAL A 903 62.52 -39.28 -24.14
CA VAL A 903 61.06 -39.39 -24.17
C VAL A 903 60.51 -38.49 -25.27
N TRP A 904 59.58 -39.02 -26.06
CA TRP A 904 58.70 -38.19 -26.89
C TRP A 904 57.30 -38.19 -26.30
N ASP A 905 56.72 -37.00 -26.16
CA ASP A 905 55.41 -36.69 -25.55
C ASP A 905 54.24 -36.70 -26.55
N GLY A 906 54.51 -37.08 -27.80
CA GLY A 906 53.50 -37.08 -28.85
C GLY A 906 53.17 -35.69 -29.42
N CYS A 907 54.00 -34.67 -29.17
CA CYS A 907 53.81 -33.31 -29.71
C CYS A 907 54.82 -32.94 -30.80
N ASP A 908 54.46 -31.98 -31.66
CA ASP A 908 55.36 -31.33 -32.62
C ASP A 908 56.31 -30.31 -31.94
N ASN A 909 57.16 -29.63 -32.73
CA ASN A 909 58.07 -28.59 -32.22
C ASN A 909 57.36 -27.36 -31.63
N ALA A 910 56.09 -27.12 -31.95
CA ALA A 910 55.29 -26.02 -31.43
C ALA A 910 54.50 -26.42 -30.16
N GLY A 911 54.68 -27.66 -29.68
CA GLY A 911 53.97 -28.20 -28.53
C GLY A 911 52.55 -28.65 -28.84
N ASN A 912 52.15 -28.68 -30.12
CA ASN A 912 50.82 -29.15 -30.51
C ASN A 912 50.77 -30.67 -30.48
N PRO A 913 49.68 -31.26 -29.99
CA PRO A 913 49.52 -32.71 -29.95
C PRO A 913 49.38 -33.30 -31.36
N MET A 914 50.13 -34.36 -31.65
CA MET A 914 50.04 -35.10 -32.89
C MET A 914 48.88 -36.12 -32.84
N PRO A 915 48.18 -36.37 -33.97
CA PRO A 915 47.06 -37.31 -34.01
C PRO A 915 47.52 -38.77 -33.84
N SER A 916 46.61 -39.64 -33.41
CA SER A 916 46.81 -41.10 -33.38
C SER A 916 47.19 -41.62 -34.77
N GLY A 917 48.21 -42.47 -34.87
CA GLY A 917 48.73 -42.91 -36.16
C GLY A 917 50.11 -43.57 -36.12
N LEU A 918 50.60 -43.92 -37.31
CA LEU A 918 51.94 -44.49 -37.52
C LEU A 918 52.98 -43.37 -37.68
N TYR A 919 54.03 -43.44 -36.88
CA TYR A 919 55.17 -42.54 -36.92
C TYR A 919 56.47 -43.32 -37.06
N PHE A 920 57.52 -42.64 -37.48
CA PHE A 920 58.88 -43.18 -37.59
C PHE A 920 59.83 -42.30 -36.80
N TYR A 921 60.84 -42.89 -36.16
CA TYR A 921 61.93 -42.14 -35.57
C TYR A 921 63.25 -42.62 -36.17
N ARG A 922 64.12 -41.66 -36.47
CA ARG A 922 65.39 -41.87 -37.14
C ARG A 922 66.53 -41.33 -36.29
N LEU A 923 67.46 -42.21 -35.94
CA LEU A 923 68.73 -41.86 -35.31
C LEU A 923 69.79 -41.70 -36.40
N GLU A 924 70.51 -40.58 -36.38
CA GLU A 924 71.60 -40.25 -37.29
C GLU A 924 72.83 -39.84 -36.48
N THR A 925 73.95 -40.48 -36.77
CA THR A 925 75.30 -40.09 -36.36
C THR A 925 76.19 -40.11 -37.60
N GLU A 926 77.43 -39.62 -37.50
CA GLU A 926 78.38 -39.66 -38.63
C GLU A 926 78.62 -41.08 -39.19
N LYS A 927 78.42 -42.13 -38.37
CA LYS A 927 78.76 -43.53 -38.70
C LYS A 927 77.58 -44.49 -38.66
N PHE A 928 76.38 -44.03 -38.27
CA PHE A 928 75.22 -44.89 -38.09
C PHE A 928 73.91 -44.16 -38.37
N THR A 929 73.05 -44.79 -39.17
CA THR A 929 71.67 -44.35 -39.37
C THR A 929 70.73 -45.52 -39.17
N ALA A 930 69.71 -45.35 -38.33
CA ALA A 930 68.68 -46.37 -38.12
C ALA A 930 67.30 -45.73 -38.00
N VAL A 931 66.29 -46.39 -38.56
CA VAL A 931 64.89 -45.99 -38.50
C VAL A 931 64.07 -47.10 -37.84
N LYS A 932 63.14 -46.72 -36.97
CA LYS A 932 62.16 -47.62 -36.37
C LYS A 932 60.77 -46.99 -36.43
N LYS A 933 59.73 -47.82 -36.42
CA LYS A 933 58.33 -47.39 -36.46
C LYS A 933 57.71 -47.43 -35.07
N MET A 934 56.77 -46.53 -34.81
CA MET A 934 56.00 -46.44 -33.58
C MET A 934 54.53 -46.10 -33.88
N VAL A 935 53.62 -46.57 -33.03
CA VAL A 935 52.17 -46.38 -33.17
C VAL A 935 51.69 -45.57 -31.98
N MET A 936 51.15 -44.38 -32.23
CA MET A 936 50.54 -43.53 -31.21
C MET A 936 49.03 -43.81 -31.17
N MET A 937 48.49 -44.05 -29.98
CA MET A 937 47.06 -44.21 -29.73
C MET A 937 46.62 -43.20 -28.68
N ARG A 938 46.27 -42.01 -29.10
CA ARG A 938 45.61 -41.02 -28.25
C ARG A 938 44.10 -41.21 -28.23
#